data_AF-A0A6S6XW34-F1
#
_entry.id   AF-A0A6S6XW34-F1
#
_cell.length_a   1.000
_cell.length_b   1.000
_cell.length_c   1.000
_cell.angle_alpha   90.00
_cell.angle_beta   90.00
_cell.angle_gamma   90.00
#
_symmetry.space_group_name_H-M   'P 1'
#
loop_
_entity.id
_entity.type
_entity.pdbx_description
1 polymer ?
#
loop_
_entity_poly.entity_id
_entity_poly.type
_entity_poly.pdbx_seq_one_letter_code
_entity_poly.pdbx_strand_id
1 'polypeptide(L)'
;MLLLTATGQSHYREITRGEALDAELPWIFEANADSARSYRFTRQGSGSISGISGLLCAPSNWTVSADDEGSLVNKGTLPDGSRNVWAITGVVRAEDPDGLFYKIRCGQAAASTDQFELRGSRIWDTFTHPDRAFRGVPRLFQVSESGLEQAVQGLIAWRVQGGRVTQTPDQLVGPVTAFWPSQGEAKWRTRLVLLPPQATMTIEPGPDISKGCLRFSNWSLLAITCDSPAVSFQTTHDGQNLLVALTYTGNGNPPEWIDIRAIWRGNPDEAGIRVPFPAKGVRAIDPSGDHLGKNALLAVGKICGIRMVGFLGNGSHRAELRLGLHRGNHAHPVSENVQTIIPSPGETRVEIRLIDYALDIQRMLAGAEDLDAFVSVRLKLSTGEYSNLRIARYALELERDSKRTEVGLPQEQLAQLTLDEIESLPVYAVRMNAPGEEPLRLSPSFSEGVPSGTWLFPATDLPNGPWLIYPGNDAKLIFRPMLWAVGSVKDDADEIPPGDTVEPPETDPEIGLAVALGISSERYRKVALDKVVDRISTDFLDNDWSLVEQLAGLFGHLPLSTLDLWRRLTHSPAGMAALAIRMGGLATDFAERFPNELPFAWETVPLSAWAQAMRALSTQGESWYGVETSQIVISTHLDRRIQALASSCLSLRVLLEAARALATGVVNQDLTVAKHPVMDQFFANQLFGGENSRVQQLLRNNAEGNWPAAFSDEIAAARRNGGAAFFCPERHGFHDSVINAPIYLALHASGSFALDLGQDARAISSIRKIQSFDPEWFSEAFDLTIARCIATGTIQISQE
;
A
#
# COMPACT_ATOMS: atom_id res chain seq x y z
N MET A 1 2.48 -4.14 19.22
CA MET A 1 2.42 -3.86 17.78
C MET A 1 2.14 -5.15 17.04
N LEU A 2 1.13 -5.13 16.18
CA LEU A 2 0.89 -6.15 15.18
C LEU A 2 1.37 -5.61 13.82
N LEU A 3 2.14 -6.39 13.10
CA LEU A 3 2.52 -6.14 11.72
C LEU A 3 1.99 -7.28 10.86
N LEU A 4 1.11 -6.95 9.92
CA LEU A 4 0.53 -7.89 8.95
C LEU A 4 1.28 -7.77 7.63
N THR A 5 1.88 -8.88 7.17
CA THR A 5 2.53 -8.95 5.84
C THR A 5 1.48 -9.10 4.74
N ALA A 6 1.85 -8.80 3.49
CA ALA A 6 1.00 -9.04 2.31
C ALA A 6 0.64 -10.54 2.14
N THR A 7 1.48 -11.44 2.66
CA THR A 7 1.21 -12.89 2.67
C THR A 7 0.29 -13.32 3.81
N GLY A 8 -0.28 -12.38 4.56
CA GLY A 8 -1.22 -12.64 5.65
C GLY A 8 -0.57 -13.11 6.94
N GLN A 9 0.76 -12.98 7.10
CA GLN A 9 1.46 -13.36 8.34
C GLN A 9 1.39 -12.23 9.37
N SER A 10 1.16 -12.61 10.62
CA SER A 10 1.10 -11.69 11.75
C SER A 10 2.39 -11.74 12.56
N HIS A 11 3.06 -10.60 12.69
CA HIS A 11 4.21 -10.44 13.58
C HIS A 11 3.85 -9.55 14.77
N TYR A 12 4.09 -10.07 15.97
CA TYR A 12 3.82 -9.37 17.22
C TYR A 12 5.12 -8.92 17.87
N ARG A 13 5.16 -7.67 18.32
CA ARG A 13 6.24 -7.15 19.16
C ARG A 13 5.70 -6.18 20.20
N GLU A 14 6.22 -6.27 21.42
CA GLU A 14 5.94 -5.28 22.46
C GLU A 14 6.66 -3.97 22.12
N ILE A 15 5.93 -2.85 22.13
CA ILE A 15 6.54 -1.52 21.96
C ILE A 15 6.88 -1.00 23.34
N THR A 16 8.14 -0.69 23.55
CA THR A 16 8.65 -0.06 24.76
C THR A 16 7.92 1.25 25.04
N ARG A 17 7.40 1.42 26.27
CA ARG A 17 6.65 2.63 26.71
C ARG A 17 5.38 2.95 25.90
N GLY A 18 4.88 2.00 25.12
CA GLY A 18 3.56 2.07 24.48
C GLY A 18 2.43 1.47 25.32
N GLU A 19 2.70 1.13 26.59
CA GLU A 19 1.71 0.53 27.49
C GLU A 19 0.66 1.55 27.93
N ALA A 20 -0.58 1.10 28.13
CA ALA A 20 -1.62 1.92 28.73
C ALA A 20 -1.25 2.31 30.18
N LEU A 21 -1.75 3.45 30.64
CA LEU A 21 -1.62 3.85 32.05
C LEU A 21 -2.39 2.87 32.94
N ASP A 22 -1.69 2.23 33.87
CA ASP A 22 -2.28 1.23 34.76
C ASP A 22 -3.12 1.95 35.83
N ALA A 23 -4.43 1.70 35.82
CA ALA A 23 -5.39 2.28 36.73
C ALA A 23 -5.15 1.94 38.22
N GLU A 24 -4.33 0.93 38.50
CA GLU A 24 -3.98 0.47 39.85
C GLU A 24 -2.51 0.75 40.22
N LEU A 25 -1.82 1.63 39.48
CA LEU A 25 -0.48 2.12 39.83
C LEU A 25 -0.45 3.64 40.06
N PRO A 26 0.50 4.14 40.86
CA PRO A 26 0.77 5.57 40.94
C PRO A 26 1.42 6.02 39.62
N TRP A 27 0.97 7.16 39.09
CA TRP A 27 1.54 7.76 37.88
C TRP A 27 2.42 8.94 38.27
N ILE A 28 3.60 9.05 37.64
CA ILE A 28 4.60 10.05 37.97
C ILE A 28 4.91 10.88 36.73
N PHE A 29 4.82 12.19 36.89
CA PHE A 29 5.09 13.18 35.85
C PHE A 29 6.18 14.17 36.28
N GLU A 30 7.04 14.56 35.34
CA GLU A 30 8.05 15.60 35.53
C GLU A 30 7.68 16.87 34.75
N ALA A 31 8.09 18.04 35.25
CA ALA A 31 7.93 19.28 34.50
C ALA A 31 8.76 19.22 33.21
N ASN A 32 8.16 19.60 32.08
CA ASN A 32 8.84 19.63 30.80
C ASN A 32 9.75 20.88 30.71
N ALA A 33 11.02 20.70 30.35
CA ALA A 33 11.97 21.80 30.22
C ALA A 33 11.57 22.79 29.10
N ASP A 34 10.89 22.28 28.06
CA ASP A 34 10.56 23.05 26.85
C ASP A 34 9.24 23.83 26.96
N SER A 35 8.48 23.68 28.05
CA SER A 35 7.25 24.45 28.25
C SER A 35 6.89 24.62 29.73
N ALA A 36 6.67 25.86 30.16
CA ALA A 36 6.43 26.21 31.57
C ALA A 36 5.12 25.66 32.18
N ARG A 37 4.27 24.96 31.40
CA ARG A 37 2.97 24.44 31.85
C ARG A 37 2.67 23.00 31.44
N SER A 38 3.60 22.26 30.84
CA SER A 38 3.37 20.85 30.55
C SER A 38 4.17 19.94 31.48
N TYR A 39 3.51 18.89 31.93
CA TYR A 39 4.12 17.79 32.66
C TYR A 39 4.21 16.59 31.70
N ARG A 40 5.37 15.95 31.64
CA ARG A 40 5.61 14.75 30.84
C ARG A 40 5.43 13.53 31.72
N PHE A 41 4.69 12.53 31.24
CA PHE A 41 4.64 11.23 31.91
C PHE A 41 6.02 10.59 31.88
N THR A 42 6.55 10.25 33.04
CA THR A 42 7.90 9.66 33.17
C THR A 42 7.82 8.17 33.46
N ARG A 43 6.95 7.76 34.39
CA ARG A 43 6.79 6.35 34.79
C ARG A 43 5.52 6.11 35.61
N GLN A 44 5.22 4.83 35.83
CA GLN A 44 4.23 4.36 36.81
C GLN A 44 4.87 3.36 37.80
N GLY A 45 4.32 3.24 39.01
CA GLY A 45 4.87 2.40 40.08
C GLY A 45 6.05 3.03 40.84
N SER A 46 6.90 2.21 41.44
CA SER A 46 8.10 2.67 42.16
C SER A 46 9.19 3.16 41.22
N GLY A 47 10.08 4.00 41.75
CA GLY A 47 11.39 4.28 41.20
C GLY A 47 11.79 5.74 41.29
N SER A 48 12.80 6.11 40.52
CA SER A 48 13.42 7.43 40.58
C SER A 48 13.01 8.31 39.40
N ILE A 49 12.98 9.61 39.64
CA ILE A 49 12.87 10.66 38.63
C ILE A 49 14.09 11.57 38.68
N SER A 50 14.45 12.14 37.54
CA SER A 50 15.62 13.00 37.37
C SER A 50 15.41 14.39 37.98
N GLY A 51 14.20 14.92 37.85
CA GLY A 51 13.81 16.21 38.40
C GLY A 51 13.76 16.21 39.92
N ILE A 52 14.14 17.33 40.53
CA ILE A 52 14.07 17.54 41.99
C ILE A 52 12.62 17.57 42.52
N SER A 53 11.64 17.76 41.63
CA SER A 53 10.22 17.77 41.93
C SER A 53 9.41 17.10 40.82
N GLY A 54 8.29 16.47 41.17
CA GLY A 54 7.35 15.88 40.20
C GLY A 54 5.90 15.99 40.66
N LEU A 55 4.98 15.51 39.82
CA LEU A 55 3.59 15.25 40.18
C LEU A 55 3.37 13.74 40.32
N LEU A 56 2.74 13.36 41.43
CA LEU A 56 2.28 12.02 41.72
C LEU A 56 0.75 11.99 41.63
N CYS A 57 0.21 11.13 40.79
CA CYS A 57 -1.23 10.84 40.72
C CYS A 57 -1.47 9.41 41.20
N ALA A 58 -2.03 9.23 42.40
CA ALA A 58 -2.36 7.89 42.94
C ALA A 58 -3.87 7.72 43.13
N PRO A 59 -4.38 6.47 43.08
CA PRO A 59 -5.79 6.19 43.35
C PRO A 59 -6.30 6.83 44.65
N SER A 60 -7.55 7.27 44.67
CA SER A 60 -8.10 8.07 45.77
C SER A 60 -8.19 7.31 47.10
N ASN A 61 -8.20 5.99 47.07
CA ASN A 61 -8.19 5.09 48.23
C ASN A 61 -6.79 4.72 48.75
N TRP A 62 -5.72 5.28 48.18
CA TRP A 62 -4.34 5.01 48.60
C TRP A 62 -3.85 6.00 49.65
N THR A 63 -2.95 5.54 50.50
CA THR A 63 -2.24 6.38 51.47
C THR A 63 -0.91 6.84 50.89
N VAL A 64 -0.62 8.13 50.98
CA VAL A 64 0.65 8.70 50.49
C VAL A 64 1.32 9.48 51.61
N SER A 65 2.59 9.19 51.87
CA SER A 65 3.42 9.80 52.92
C SER A 65 4.80 10.19 52.39
N ALA A 66 5.43 11.19 53.00
CA ALA A 66 6.81 11.56 52.71
C ALA A 66 7.75 11.00 53.79
N ASP A 67 8.96 10.58 53.39
CA ASP A 67 10.05 10.29 54.34
C ASP A 67 10.61 11.61 54.92
N ASP A 68 11.52 11.55 55.91
CA ASP A 68 12.02 12.72 56.68
C ASP A 68 12.63 13.86 55.83
N GLU A 69 13.09 13.58 54.60
CA GLU A 69 13.65 14.56 53.65
C GLU A 69 12.69 14.90 52.47
N GLY A 70 11.46 14.37 52.49
CA GLY A 70 10.46 14.54 51.44
C GLY A 70 9.45 15.66 51.72
N SER A 71 8.80 16.17 50.67
CA SER A 71 7.63 17.04 50.81
C SER A 71 6.48 16.57 49.92
N LEU A 72 5.25 16.76 50.42
CA LEU A 72 4.03 16.36 49.75
C LEU A 72 3.00 17.50 49.84
N VAL A 73 2.66 18.10 48.70
CA VAL A 73 1.66 19.18 48.62
C VAL A 73 0.48 18.70 47.79
N ASN A 74 -0.69 18.53 48.42
CA ASN A 74 -1.92 18.17 47.72
C ASN A 74 -2.30 19.27 46.70
N LYS A 75 -2.53 18.88 45.46
CA LYS A 75 -2.92 19.76 44.34
C LYS A 75 -4.39 19.59 43.92
N GLY A 76 -5.11 18.65 44.52
CA GLY A 76 -6.50 18.36 44.26
C GLY A 76 -6.72 16.92 43.80
N THR A 77 -7.83 16.71 43.11
CA THR A 77 -8.25 15.41 42.56
C THR A 77 -8.50 15.52 41.07
N LEU A 78 -8.40 14.42 40.34
CA LEU A 78 -8.85 14.38 38.94
C LEU A 78 -10.38 14.62 38.86
N PRO A 79 -10.91 15.11 37.72
CA PRO A 79 -12.34 15.46 37.59
C PRO A 79 -13.32 14.30 37.83
N ASP A 80 -12.88 13.07 37.56
CA ASP A 80 -13.64 11.83 37.79
C ASP A 80 -13.59 11.36 39.26
N GLY A 81 -12.80 12.04 40.12
CA GLY A 81 -12.60 11.69 41.52
C GLY A 81 -11.80 10.40 41.74
N SER A 82 -11.28 9.79 40.68
CA SER A 82 -10.63 8.48 40.78
C SER A 82 -9.25 8.55 41.46
N ARG A 83 -8.59 9.70 41.37
CA ARG A 83 -7.20 9.89 41.79
C ARG A 83 -6.99 11.23 42.48
N ASN A 84 -6.10 11.20 43.46
CA ASN A 84 -5.56 12.35 44.14
C ASN A 84 -4.23 12.75 43.49
N VAL A 85 -3.94 14.05 43.44
CA VAL A 85 -2.75 14.61 42.79
C VAL A 85 -1.91 15.34 43.84
N TRP A 86 -0.61 15.01 43.90
CA TRP A 86 0.34 15.63 44.81
C TRP A 86 1.56 16.15 44.06
N ALA A 87 2.03 17.34 44.43
CA ALA A 87 3.39 17.76 44.11
C ALA A 87 4.34 17.14 45.13
N ILE A 88 5.39 16.49 44.64
CA ILE A 88 6.34 15.71 45.44
C ILE A 88 7.77 16.22 45.28
N THR A 89 8.54 16.21 46.36
CA THR A 89 10.01 16.39 46.38
C THR A 89 10.65 15.40 47.34
N GLY A 90 11.95 15.14 47.18
CA GLY A 90 12.67 14.19 48.02
C GLY A 90 12.15 12.77 47.82
N VAL A 91 11.82 12.07 48.91
CA VAL A 91 11.40 10.68 48.89
C VAL A 91 9.97 10.53 49.41
N VAL A 92 9.10 9.90 48.62
CA VAL A 92 7.68 9.72 48.90
C VAL A 92 7.29 8.26 48.77
N ARG A 93 6.38 7.80 49.64
CA ARG A 93 5.82 6.46 49.66
C ARG A 93 4.33 6.53 49.38
N ALA A 94 3.85 5.72 48.42
CA ALA A 94 2.44 5.49 48.16
C ALA A 94 2.12 4.04 48.51
N GLU A 95 1.06 3.79 49.26
CA GLU A 95 0.68 2.46 49.74
C GLU A 95 -0.77 2.15 49.34
N ASP A 96 -0.96 0.96 48.76
CA ASP A 96 -2.28 0.48 48.38
C ASP A 96 -3.01 -0.15 49.58
N PRO A 97 -4.33 -0.38 49.48
CA PRO A 97 -5.11 -0.98 50.58
C PRO A 97 -4.67 -2.39 50.99
N ASP A 98 -3.86 -3.06 50.16
CA ASP A 98 -3.37 -4.41 50.36
C ASP A 98 -1.98 -4.44 51.04
N GLY A 99 -1.41 -3.27 51.34
CA GLY A 99 -0.11 -3.10 52.01
C GLY A 99 1.09 -3.18 51.06
N LEU A 100 0.87 -3.18 49.75
CA LEU A 100 1.96 -2.98 48.78
C LEU A 100 2.31 -1.50 48.76
N PHE A 101 3.59 -1.20 48.95
CA PHE A 101 4.08 0.17 48.90
C PHE A 101 5.03 0.41 47.74
N TYR A 102 4.93 1.62 47.21
CA TYR A 102 5.70 2.14 46.09
C TYR A 102 6.53 3.32 46.56
N LYS A 103 7.82 3.32 46.27
CA LYS A 103 8.75 4.37 46.72
C LYS A 103 9.20 5.20 45.52
N ILE A 104 8.97 6.51 45.59
CA ILE A 104 9.32 7.49 44.56
C ILE A 104 10.45 8.37 45.07
N ARG A 105 11.55 8.48 44.30
CA ARG A 105 12.74 9.26 44.67
C ARG A 105 12.99 10.37 43.64
N CYS A 106 12.98 11.62 44.09
CA CYS A 106 13.24 12.78 43.25
C CYS A 106 14.74 13.14 43.22
N GLY A 107 15.18 13.86 42.20
CA GLY A 107 16.53 14.44 42.10
C GLY A 107 17.63 13.42 41.82
N GLN A 108 17.31 12.29 41.19
CA GLN A 108 18.29 11.24 40.91
C GLN A 108 18.83 11.38 39.48
N ALA A 109 20.00 12.01 39.32
CA ALA A 109 20.60 12.27 38.00
C ALA A 109 20.88 10.99 37.18
N ALA A 110 21.10 9.85 37.86
CA ALA A 110 21.28 8.53 37.26
C ALA A 110 20.02 7.66 37.38
N ALA A 111 18.82 8.25 37.33
CA ALA A 111 17.57 7.48 37.30
C ALA A 111 17.58 6.56 36.07
N SER A 112 17.95 5.29 36.28
CA SER A 112 17.94 4.28 35.24
C SER A 112 16.50 4.09 34.75
N THR A 113 16.34 4.07 33.42
CA THR A 113 15.08 3.60 32.85
C THR A 113 15.11 2.09 32.70
N ASP A 114 15.19 1.41 33.86
CA ASP A 114 15.06 -0.05 33.93
C ASP A 114 13.70 -0.46 33.38
N GLN A 115 13.71 -1.31 32.35
CA GLN A 115 12.51 -1.83 31.72
C GLN A 115 12.27 -3.27 32.17
N PHE A 116 11.02 -3.61 32.40
CA PHE A 116 10.63 -4.96 32.81
C PHE A 116 9.73 -5.58 31.75
N GLU A 117 10.11 -6.75 31.25
CA GLU A 117 9.38 -7.46 30.19
C GLU A 117 9.01 -8.86 30.67
N LEU A 118 7.74 -9.25 30.45
CA LEU A 118 7.30 -10.63 30.67
C LEU A 118 7.46 -11.46 29.40
N ARG A 119 8.23 -12.54 29.49
CA ARG A 119 8.47 -13.47 28.38
C ARG A 119 7.92 -14.85 28.68
N GLY A 120 7.21 -15.41 27.72
CA GLY A 120 6.55 -16.70 27.82
C GLY A 120 5.67 -16.98 26.60
N SER A 121 4.78 -17.97 26.69
CA SER A 121 3.80 -18.25 25.64
C SER A 121 2.65 -17.24 25.71
N ARG A 122 2.89 -16.02 25.21
CA ARG A 122 1.92 -14.92 25.21
C ARG A 122 0.78 -15.18 24.23
N ILE A 123 -0.44 -14.86 24.64
CA ILE A 123 -1.62 -14.79 23.77
C ILE A 123 -1.82 -13.33 23.39
N TRP A 124 -1.77 -13.06 22.08
CA TRP A 124 -1.91 -11.72 21.52
C TRP A 124 -3.35 -11.48 21.03
N ASP A 125 -3.79 -10.23 21.07
CA ASP A 125 -5.03 -9.69 20.46
C ASP A 125 -6.35 -10.42 20.78
N THR A 126 -6.35 -11.22 21.85
CA THR A 126 -7.56 -11.95 22.32
C THR A 126 -8.13 -11.34 23.59
N PHE A 127 -7.28 -10.83 24.49
CA PHE A 127 -7.73 -10.29 25.77
C PHE A 127 -7.75 -8.77 25.70
N THR A 128 -8.87 -8.18 26.12
CA THR A 128 -9.06 -6.72 26.15
C THR A 128 -8.85 -6.17 27.56
N HIS A 129 -9.15 -6.95 28.59
CA HIS A 129 -8.94 -6.55 29.98
C HIS A 129 -8.83 -7.75 30.92
N PRO A 130 -7.72 -7.96 31.65
CA PRO A 130 -6.39 -7.41 31.37
C PRO A 130 -5.95 -7.72 29.93
N ASP A 131 -5.19 -6.84 29.29
CA ASP A 131 -4.74 -6.96 27.89
C ASP A 131 -3.56 -7.94 27.67
N ARG A 132 -3.00 -8.46 28.78
CA ARG A 132 -1.90 -9.42 28.78
C ARG A 132 -2.38 -10.79 29.23
N ALA A 133 -2.11 -11.82 28.44
CA ALA A 133 -2.41 -13.20 28.79
C ALA A 133 -1.29 -14.15 28.38
N PHE A 134 -1.05 -15.19 29.19
CA PHE A 134 0.00 -16.18 28.95
C PHE A 134 -0.52 -17.61 29.17
N ARG A 135 -0.08 -18.54 28.32
CA ARG A 135 -0.18 -19.99 28.58
C ARG A 135 0.98 -20.41 29.47
N GLY A 136 0.67 -20.83 30.69
CA GLY A 136 1.66 -21.05 31.73
C GLY A 136 2.24 -19.75 32.29
N VAL A 137 3.19 -19.90 33.20
CA VAL A 137 3.74 -18.79 34.00
C VAL A 137 4.89 -18.12 33.22
N PRO A 138 4.79 -16.81 32.89
CA PRO A 138 5.86 -16.09 32.21
C PRO A 138 7.03 -15.78 33.15
N ARG A 139 8.19 -15.50 32.58
CA ARG A 139 9.40 -15.06 33.27
C ARG A 139 9.62 -13.56 33.11
N LEU A 140 10.04 -12.89 34.18
CA LEU A 140 10.33 -11.46 34.17
C LEU A 140 11.80 -11.19 33.85
N PHE A 141 12.04 -10.33 32.87
CA PHE A 141 13.36 -9.86 32.46
C PHE A 141 13.48 -8.37 32.71
N GLN A 142 14.67 -7.94 33.13
CA GLN A 142 15.08 -6.55 33.16
C GLN A 142 15.89 -6.25 31.89
N VAL A 143 15.52 -5.19 31.19
CA VAL A 143 16.21 -4.70 29.99
C VAL A 143 16.76 -3.32 30.28
N SER A 144 18.07 -3.18 30.10
CA SER A 144 18.79 -1.91 30.27
C SER A 144 18.63 -0.98 29.05
N GLU A 145 19.01 0.29 29.18
CA GLU A 145 18.99 1.25 28.06
C GLU A 145 19.86 0.84 26.86
N SER A 146 20.93 0.09 27.09
CA SER A 146 21.79 -0.44 26.02
C SER A 146 21.26 -1.74 25.40
N GLY A 147 20.06 -2.18 25.79
CA GLY A 147 19.44 -3.43 25.31
C GLY A 147 20.03 -4.70 25.91
N LEU A 148 20.91 -4.60 26.92
CA LEU A 148 21.37 -5.79 27.66
C LEU A 148 20.22 -6.35 28.50
N GLU A 149 20.00 -7.65 28.38
CA GLU A 149 18.89 -8.37 28.98
C GLU A 149 19.37 -9.26 30.13
N GLN A 150 18.68 -9.19 31.26
CA GLN A 150 18.98 -10.04 32.42
C GLN A 150 17.68 -10.52 33.07
N ALA A 151 17.57 -11.82 33.33
CA ALA A 151 16.45 -12.34 34.13
C ALA A 151 16.49 -11.71 35.53
N VAL A 152 15.32 -11.25 36.00
CA VAL A 152 15.24 -10.57 37.30
C VAL A 152 15.61 -11.52 38.43
N GLN A 153 16.44 -11.07 39.37
CA GLN A 153 16.79 -11.83 40.57
C GLN A 153 15.74 -11.63 41.68
N GLY A 154 15.33 -12.73 42.33
CA GLY A 154 14.31 -12.73 43.39
C GLY A 154 12.96 -13.32 42.95
N LEU A 155 12.13 -13.70 43.91
CA LEU A 155 10.85 -14.36 43.66
C LEU A 155 9.76 -13.34 43.32
N ILE A 156 8.98 -13.62 42.28
CA ILE A 156 7.75 -12.92 41.92
C ILE A 156 6.62 -13.46 42.78
N ALA A 157 5.83 -12.57 43.38
CA ALA A 157 4.61 -12.93 44.08
C ALA A 157 3.40 -12.76 43.17
N TRP A 158 2.43 -13.64 43.36
CA TRP A 158 1.22 -13.74 42.56
C TRP A 158 0.01 -13.75 43.47
N ARG A 159 -1.08 -13.14 43.02
CA ARG A 159 -2.32 -13.07 43.80
C ARG A 159 -3.53 -12.96 42.89
N VAL A 160 -4.58 -13.70 43.24
CA VAL A 160 -5.96 -13.49 42.78
C VAL A 160 -6.62 -12.47 43.70
N GLN A 161 -7.44 -11.55 43.20
CA GLN A 161 -8.08 -10.52 44.03
C GLN A 161 -8.86 -11.15 45.20
N GLY A 162 -8.64 -10.64 46.42
CA GLY A 162 -9.19 -11.21 47.66
C GLY A 162 -8.56 -12.54 48.11
N GLY A 163 -7.63 -13.11 47.35
CA GLY A 163 -6.89 -14.34 47.65
C GLY A 163 -5.58 -14.10 48.41
N ARG A 164 -4.96 -15.20 48.84
CA ARG A 164 -3.63 -15.17 49.48
C ARG A 164 -2.52 -14.99 48.43
N VAL A 165 -1.48 -14.26 48.80
CA VAL A 165 -0.25 -14.15 48.02
C VAL A 165 0.46 -15.51 47.97
N THR A 166 0.95 -15.90 46.80
CA THR A 166 1.73 -17.12 46.58
C THR A 166 2.95 -16.86 45.69
N GLN A 167 3.98 -17.68 45.86
CA GLN A 167 5.17 -17.70 44.98
C GLN A 167 5.14 -18.90 44.01
N THR A 168 4.13 -19.77 44.11
CA THR A 168 3.93 -20.96 43.26
C THR A 168 2.63 -20.80 42.44
N PRO A 169 2.68 -20.07 41.31
CA PRO A 169 1.49 -19.72 40.54
C PRO A 169 0.99 -20.83 39.60
N ASP A 170 1.59 -22.03 39.60
CA ASP A 170 1.29 -23.10 38.62
C ASP A 170 -0.18 -23.58 38.64
N GLN A 171 -0.89 -23.33 39.74
CA GLN A 171 -2.31 -23.67 39.91
C GLN A 171 -3.25 -22.48 39.71
N LEU A 172 -2.71 -21.26 39.52
CA LEU A 172 -3.53 -20.08 39.32
C LEU A 172 -4.02 -20.03 37.87
N VAL A 173 -5.32 -19.77 37.72
CA VAL A 173 -5.96 -19.62 36.41
C VAL A 173 -6.90 -18.41 36.43
N GLY A 174 -6.97 -17.69 35.30
CA GLY A 174 -7.74 -16.46 35.16
C GLY A 174 -6.92 -15.21 35.48
N PRO A 175 -7.58 -14.06 35.72
CA PRO A 175 -6.90 -12.81 36.06
C PRO A 175 -6.11 -12.92 37.36
N VAL A 176 -4.88 -12.44 37.34
CA VAL A 176 -3.98 -12.38 38.49
C VAL A 176 -3.20 -11.08 38.48
N THR A 177 -2.76 -10.66 39.66
CA THR A 177 -1.75 -9.61 39.83
C THR A 177 -0.41 -10.26 40.15
N ALA A 178 0.62 -9.90 39.39
CA ALA A 178 2.00 -10.27 39.65
C ALA A 178 2.77 -9.04 40.14
N PHE A 179 3.66 -9.21 41.11
CA PHE A 179 4.53 -8.13 41.58
C PHE A 179 5.90 -8.63 42.02
N TRP A 180 6.90 -7.78 41.83
CA TRP A 180 8.29 -8.04 42.16
C TRP A 180 8.94 -6.80 42.78
N PRO A 181 9.82 -6.98 43.79
CA PRO A 181 10.08 -8.21 44.55
C PRO A 181 8.86 -8.68 45.36
N SER A 182 8.81 -9.97 45.69
CA SER A 182 7.74 -10.56 46.53
C SER A 182 7.70 -10.06 47.97
N GLN A 183 8.75 -9.40 48.44
CA GLN A 183 8.83 -8.74 49.75
C GLN A 183 9.52 -7.38 49.60
N GLY A 184 9.04 -6.37 50.33
CA GLY A 184 9.61 -5.02 50.33
C GLY A 184 8.96 -4.08 49.30
N GLU A 185 9.75 -3.12 48.80
CA GLU A 185 9.31 -2.10 47.83
C GLU A 185 8.95 -2.77 46.50
N ALA A 186 7.69 -2.65 46.06
CA ALA A 186 7.25 -3.19 44.78
C ALA A 186 7.84 -2.37 43.64
N LYS A 187 8.85 -2.92 42.95
CA LYS A 187 9.52 -2.29 41.81
C LYS A 187 8.77 -2.48 40.50
N TRP A 188 8.05 -3.60 40.38
CA TRP A 188 7.27 -3.97 39.22
C TRP A 188 5.97 -4.63 39.65
N ARG A 189 4.89 -4.31 38.95
CA ARG A 189 3.57 -4.93 39.12
C ARG A 189 2.85 -4.91 37.78
N THR A 190 2.10 -5.97 37.49
CA THR A 190 1.20 -6.02 36.34
C THR A 190 -0.02 -6.87 36.68
N ARG A 191 -1.16 -6.53 36.10
CA ARG A 191 -2.32 -7.43 36.01
C ARG A 191 -2.25 -8.19 34.68
N LEU A 192 -2.54 -9.48 34.70
CA LEU A 192 -2.52 -10.34 33.50
C LEU A 192 -3.44 -11.55 33.70
N VAL A 193 -3.70 -12.32 32.63
CA VAL A 193 -4.43 -13.59 32.68
C VAL A 193 -3.46 -14.77 32.55
N LEU A 194 -3.53 -15.72 33.48
CA LEU A 194 -2.84 -17.00 33.36
C LEU A 194 -3.80 -18.08 32.87
N LEU A 195 -3.42 -18.80 31.82
CA LEU A 195 -4.12 -19.98 31.34
C LEU A 195 -3.24 -21.23 31.52
N PRO A 196 -3.84 -22.43 31.64
CA PRO A 196 -3.06 -23.67 31.65
C PRO A 196 -2.19 -23.80 30.38
N PRO A 197 -1.01 -24.44 30.45
CA PRO A 197 -0.11 -24.57 29.29
C PRO A 197 -0.76 -25.21 28.05
N GLN A 198 -1.75 -26.08 28.26
CA GLN A 198 -2.48 -26.81 27.22
C GLN A 198 -3.77 -26.10 26.76
N ALA A 199 -3.99 -24.84 27.17
CA ALA A 199 -5.20 -24.09 26.83
C ALA A 199 -5.24 -23.70 25.35
N THR A 200 -6.29 -24.14 24.64
CA THR A 200 -6.51 -23.82 23.23
C THR A 200 -7.92 -23.31 23.00
N MET A 201 -8.10 -22.49 21.97
CA MET A 201 -9.40 -22.01 21.53
C MET A 201 -9.54 -22.34 20.06
N THR A 202 -10.66 -22.94 19.68
CA THR A 202 -10.97 -23.25 18.28
C THR A 202 -12.31 -22.66 17.90
N ILE A 203 -12.41 -22.22 16.65
CA ILE A 203 -13.61 -21.64 16.07
C ILE A 203 -14.24 -22.71 15.20
N GLU A 204 -15.51 -23.02 15.47
CA GLU A 204 -16.30 -24.04 14.79
C GLU A 204 -17.44 -23.35 14.03
N PRO A 205 -17.26 -23.03 12.74
CA PRO A 205 -18.31 -22.37 11.98
C PRO A 205 -19.57 -23.20 11.91
N GLY A 206 -20.73 -22.55 11.98
CA GLY A 206 -22.04 -23.19 11.89
C GLY A 206 -22.46 -23.52 10.46
N PRO A 207 -23.70 -24.00 10.27
CA PRO A 207 -24.25 -24.34 8.96
C PRO A 207 -24.49 -23.12 8.06
N ASP A 208 -24.64 -21.93 8.66
CA ASP A 208 -24.89 -20.67 7.98
C ASP A 208 -23.98 -19.56 8.54
N ILE A 209 -23.97 -18.40 7.86
CA ILE A 209 -23.09 -17.28 8.20
C ILE A 209 -23.39 -16.68 9.59
N SER A 210 -24.61 -16.86 10.11
CA SER A 210 -25.13 -16.25 11.34
C SER A 210 -24.95 -17.11 12.58
N LYS A 211 -24.39 -18.32 12.44
CA LYS A 211 -24.25 -19.29 13.54
C LYS A 211 -22.85 -19.89 13.58
N GLY A 212 -22.43 -20.27 14.77
CA GLY A 212 -21.23 -21.06 14.99
C GLY A 212 -20.98 -21.32 16.47
N CYS A 213 -19.85 -21.94 16.77
CA CYS A 213 -19.47 -22.29 18.13
C CYS A 213 -18.02 -21.92 18.39
N LEU A 214 -17.73 -21.42 19.60
CA LEU A 214 -16.37 -21.31 20.11
C LEU A 214 -16.13 -22.44 21.10
N ARG A 215 -15.05 -23.18 20.91
CA ARG A 215 -14.62 -24.22 21.84
C ARG A 215 -13.37 -23.75 22.58
N PHE A 216 -13.49 -23.59 23.89
CA PHE A 216 -12.39 -23.30 24.81
C PHE A 216 -11.97 -24.60 25.50
N SER A 217 -10.81 -25.15 25.13
CA SER A 217 -10.32 -26.44 25.64
C SER A 217 -9.22 -26.22 26.67
N ASN A 218 -9.37 -26.79 27.88
CA ASN A 218 -8.40 -26.67 28.98
C ASN A 218 -8.24 -25.24 29.54
N TRP A 219 -9.24 -24.38 29.39
CA TRP A 219 -9.19 -23.02 29.96
C TRP A 219 -9.59 -22.95 31.43
N SER A 220 -10.24 -23.99 31.97
CA SER A 220 -10.81 -24.00 33.34
C SER A 220 -11.84 -22.89 33.60
N LEU A 221 -12.56 -22.49 32.54
CA LEU A 221 -13.65 -21.52 32.63
C LEU A 221 -14.82 -22.07 33.46
N LEU A 222 -15.44 -21.18 34.22
CA LEU A 222 -16.69 -21.43 34.93
C LEU A 222 -17.87 -21.02 34.06
N ALA A 223 -17.85 -19.78 33.56
CA ALA A 223 -18.93 -19.19 32.79
C ALA A 223 -18.39 -18.12 31.83
N ILE A 224 -19.22 -17.81 30.84
CA ILE A 224 -18.99 -16.76 29.84
C ILE A 224 -20.28 -15.97 29.65
N THR A 225 -20.18 -14.67 29.42
CA THR A 225 -21.26 -13.83 28.89
C THR A 225 -20.81 -13.11 27.61
N CYS A 226 -21.72 -12.93 26.66
CA CYS A 226 -21.47 -12.15 25.44
C CYS A 226 -22.10 -10.76 25.57
N ASP A 227 -21.31 -9.70 25.35
CA ASP A 227 -21.77 -8.30 25.43
C ASP A 227 -22.10 -7.70 24.06
N SER A 228 -21.85 -8.44 22.98
CA SER A 228 -22.06 -7.94 21.62
C SER A 228 -23.55 -7.80 21.26
N PRO A 229 -23.96 -6.66 20.66
CA PRO A 229 -25.35 -6.44 20.26
C PRO A 229 -25.86 -7.50 19.28
N ALA A 230 -27.13 -7.89 19.44
CA ALA A 230 -27.82 -8.83 18.55
C ALA A 230 -27.13 -10.20 18.37
N VAL A 231 -26.28 -10.61 19.32
CA VAL A 231 -25.68 -11.94 19.38
C VAL A 231 -26.23 -12.68 20.60
N SER A 232 -27.02 -13.72 20.35
CA SER A 232 -27.45 -14.66 21.38
C SER A 232 -26.40 -15.76 21.57
N PHE A 233 -26.27 -16.27 22.80
CA PHE A 233 -25.29 -17.30 23.13
C PHE A 233 -25.87 -18.38 24.06
N GLN A 234 -25.33 -19.59 23.97
CA GLN A 234 -25.60 -20.71 24.87
C GLN A 234 -24.29 -21.43 25.22
N THR A 235 -24.09 -21.73 26.50
CA THR A 235 -22.86 -22.37 27.00
C THR A 235 -23.13 -23.81 27.43
N THR A 236 -22.29 -24.74 26.98
CA THR A 236 -22.35 -26.16 27.37
C THR A 236 -20.96 -26.63 27.85
N HIS A 237 -20.89 -27.24 29.03
CA HIS A 237 -19.66 -27.86 29.53
C HIS A 237 -19.55 -29.29 29.00
N ASP A 238 -18.41 -29.63 28.40
CA ASP A 238 -18.08 -30.97 27.90
C ASP A 238 -16.69 -31.39 28.41
N GLY A 239 -16.65 -32.04 29.58
CA GLY A 239 -15.41 -32.41 30.26
C GLY A 239 -14.55 -31.19 30.63
N GLN A 240 -13.40 -31.04 29.97
CA GLN A 240 -12.47 -29.91 30.12
C GLN A 240 -12.72 -28.77 29.11
N ASN A 241 -13.75 -28.91 28.27
CA ASN A 241 -14.11 -27.96 27.25
C ASN A 241 -15.33 -27.13 27.65
N LEU A 242 -15.33 -25.86 27.29
CA LEU A 242 -16.52 -25.02 27.29
C LEU A 242 -16.89 -24.70 25.84
N LEU A 243 -18.07 -25.12 25.42
CA LEU A 243 -18.66 -24.81 24.12
C LEU A 243 -19.58 -23.61 24.25
N VAL A 244 -19.37 -22.60 23.40
CA VAL A 244 -20.18 -21.38 23.33
C VAL A 244 -20.83 -21.32 21.96
N ALA A 245 -22.07 -21.79 21.86
CA ALA A 245 -22.86 -21.68 20.66
C ALA A 245 -23.38 -20.24 20.51
N LEU A 246 -23.17 -19.64 19.35
CA LEU A 246 -23.48 -18.25 19.04
C LEU A 246 -24.46 -18.17 17.88
N THR A 247 -25.44 -17.28 17.97
CA THR A 247 -26.41 -17.00 16.90
C THR A 247 -26.67 -15.50 16.82
N TYR A 248 -26.36 -14.92 15.66
CA TYR A 248 -26.69 -13.54 15.35
C TYR A 248 -28.17 -13.41 14.95
N THR A 249 -28.87 -12.47 15.58
CA THR A 249 -30.32 -12.24 15.43
C THR A 249 -30.64 -10.85 14.90
N GLY A 250 -29.62 -10.07 14.53
CA GLY A 250 -29.81 -8.73 13.97
C GLY A 250 -30.11 -8.74 12.47
N ASN A 251 -30.39 -7.56 11.93
CA ASN A 251 -30.52 -7.38 10.48
C ASN A 251 -29.12 -7.29 9.83
N GLY A 252 -28.97 -7.85 8.64
CA GLY A 252 -27.70 -7.82 7.89
C GLY A 252 -26.73 -8.94 8.29
N ASN A 253 -25.44 -8.62 8.35
CA ASN A 253 -24.37 -9.58 8.60
C ASN A 253 -23.96 -9.60 10.07
N PRO A 254 -23.53 -10.75 10.62
CA PRO A 254 -23.04 -10.80 11.99
C PRO A 254 -21.72 -10.02 12.12
N PRO A 255 -21.40 -9.53 13.32
CA PRO A 255 -20.22 -8.71 13.54
C PRO A 255 -18.92 -9.47 13.23
N GLU A 256 -17.87 -8.73 12.88
CA GLU A 256 -16.53 -9.32 12.68
C GLU A 256 -15.98 -9.89 13.99
N TRP A 257 -16.18 -9.14 15.08
CA TRP A 257 -15.68 -9.43 16.42
C TRP A 257 -16.83 -9.46 17.42
N ILE A 258 -16.68 -10.32 18.42
CA ILE A 258 -17.53 -10.32 19.60
C ILE A 258 -16.71 -10.10 20.85
N ASP A 259 -17.30 -9.36 21.79
CA ASP A 259 -16.74 -9.06 23.09
C ASP A 259 -17.43 -9.94 24.13
N ILE A 260 -16.61 -10.68 24.86
CA ILE A 260 -17.00 -11.72 25.79
C ILE A 260 -16.39 -11.42 27.16
N ARG A 261 -17.15 -11.60 28.23
CA ARG A 261 -16.63 -11.65 29.60
C ARG A 261 -16.53 -13.08 30.09
N ALA A 262 -15.38 -13.43 30.63
CA ALA A 262 -15.05 -14.77 31.08
C ALA A 262 -14.75 -14.80 32.58
N ILE A 263 -15.24 -15.84 33.26
CA ILE A 263 -15.00 -16.11 34.68
C ILE A 263 -14.39 -17.51 34.83
N TRP A 264 -13.42 -17.65 35.73
CA TRP A 264 -12.70 -18.91 35.98
C TRP A 264 -13.15 -19.58 37.28
N ARG A 265 -13.01 -20.91 37.34
CA ARG A 265 -13.33 -21.66 38.57
C ARG A 265 -12.35 -21.25 39.68
N GLY A 266 -12.88 -20.76 40.80
CA GLY A 266 -12.08 -20.34 41.95
C GLY A 266 -11.41 -18.97 41.80
N ASN A 267 -11.77 -18.20 40.77
CA ASN A 267 -11.30 -16.84 40.56
C ASN A 267 -12.49 -15.92 40.29
N PRO A 268 -12.80 -14.97 41.19
CA PRO A 268 -13.97 -14.09 41.04
C PRO A 268 -13.77 -12.98 40.00
N ASP A 269 -12.54 -12.76 39.54
CA ASP A 269 -12.23 -11.69 38.60
C ASP A 269 -12.62 -12.07 37.17
N GLU A 270 -13.26 -11.12 36.48
CA GLU A 270 -13.63 -11.25 35.08
C GLU A 270 -12.46 -10.86 34.16
N ALA A 271 -12.37 -11.50 33.00
CA ALA A 271 -11.56 -11.01 31.90
C ALA A 271 -12.42 -10.70 30.67
N GLY A 272 -12.16 -9.55 30.05
CA GLY A 272 -12.66 -9.21 28.73
C GLY A 272 -11.84 -9.93 27.65
N ILE A 273 -12.54 -10.60 26.74
CA ILE A 273 -11.98 -11.37 25.63
C ILE A 273 -12.68 -10.91 24.36
N ARG A 274 -11.91 -10.47 23.36
CA ARG A 274 -12.38 -10.19 22.01
C ARG A 274 -11.98 -11.32 21.08
N VAL A 275 -12.96 -11.94 20.44
CA VAL A 275 -12.77 -13.08 19.52
C VAL A 275 -13.59 -12.88 18.26
N PRO A 276 -13.17 -13.42 17.11
CA PRO A 276 -13.95 -13.22 15.90
C PRO A 276 -15.24 -14.04 15.98
N PHE A 277 -16.31 -13.53 15.39
CA PHE A 277 -17.55 -14.29 15.30
C PHE A 277 -17.30 -15.60 14.50
N PRO A 278 -17.82 -16.76 14.92
CA PRO A 278 -17.57 -18.05 14.28
C PRO A 278 -18.35 -18.20 12.95
N ALA A 279 -18.19 -17.24 12.06
CA ALA A 279 -18.78 -17.26 10.74
C ALA A 279 -18.04 -18.24 9.83
N LYS A 280 -18.76 -18.73 8.82
CA LYS A 280 -18.19 -19.50 7.71
C LYS A 280 -18.10 -18.63 6.45
N GLY A 281 -17.12 -18.91 5.59
CA GLY A 281 -17.00 -18.29 4.27
C GLY A 281 -16.01 -17.13 4.17
N VAL A 282 -16.17 -16.36 3.10
CA VAL A 282 -15.35 -15.20 2.77
C VAL A 282 -16.23 -13.97 2.68
N ARG A 283 -15.79 -12.87 3.28
CA ARG A 283 -16.46 -11.57 3.20
C ARG A 283 -15.55 -10.53 2.59
N ALA A 284 -16.12 -9.66 1.78
CA ALA A 284 -15.50 -8.39 1.44
C ALA A 284 -16.12 -7.31 2.33
N ILE A 285 -15.29 -6.43 2.89
CA ILE A 285 -15.66 -5.39 3.84
C ILE A 285 -15.05 -4.08 3.36
N ASP A 286 -15.84 -3.02 3.38
CA ASP A 286 -15.40 -1.67 3.02
C ASP A 286 -14.71 -0.95 4.21
N PRO A 287 -14.22 0.30 4.03
CA PRO A 287 -13.58 1.05 5.11
C PRO A 287 -14.50 1.42 6.28
N SER A 288 -15.81 1.47 6.06
CA SER A 288 -16.84 1.77 7.06
C SER A 288 -17.18 0.55 7.92
N GLY A 289 -16.78 -0.65 7.49
CA GLY A 289 -17.11 -1.92 8.14
C GLY A 289 -18.31 -2.64 7.51
N ASP A 290 -18.86 -2.10 6.42
CA ASP A 290 -20.01 -2.65 5.73
C ASP A 290 -19.60 -3.73 4.72
N HIS A 291 -20.52 -4.66 4.47
CA HIS A 291 -20.26 -5.78 3.56
C HIS A 291 -20.42 -5.37 2.10
N LEU A 292 -19.41 -5.67 1.29
CA LEU A 292 -19.48 -5.55 -0.16
C LEU A 292 -20.05 -6.83 -0.77
N GLY A 293 -21.12 -6.68 -1.56
CA GLY A 293 -21.80 -7.78 -2.22
C GLY A 293 -20.89 -8.56 -3.19
N LYS A 294 -21.28 -9.80 -3.50
CA LYS A 294 -20.57 -10.63 -4.47
C LYS A 294 -20.59 -9.96 -5.86
N ASN A 295 -19.43 -9.86 -6.48
CA ASN A 295 -19.17 -9.19 -7.76
C ASN A 295 -19.34 -7.66 -7.74
N ALA A 296 -19.33 -7.02 -6.57
CA ALA A 296 -19.33 -5.56 -6.49
C ALA A 296 -18.24 -4.95 -7.40
N LEU A 297 -18.61 -3.95 -8.18
CA LEU A 297 -17.72 -3.23 -9.08
C LEU A 297 -17.17 -1.99 -8.38
N LEU A 298 -15.85 -1.88 -8.34
CA LEU A 298 -15.14 -0.84 -7.62
C LEU A 298 -14.14 -0.16 -8.55
N ALA A 299 -14.00 1.16 -8.43
CA ALA A 299 -12.92 1.88 -9.09
C ALA A 299 -11.59 1.57 -8.38
N VAL A 300 -10.49 1.44 -9.13
CA VAL A 300 -9.17 1.13 -8.58
C VAL A 300 -8.70 2.16 -7.55
N GLY A 301 -9.11 3.43 -7.67
CA GLY A 301 -8.83 4.47 -6.68
C GLY A 301 -9.56 4.32 -5.34
N LYS A 302 -10.51 3.38 -5.22
CA LYS A 302 -11.35 3.16 -4.02
C LYS A 302 -11.02 1.89 -3.26
N ILE A 303 -9.94 1.20 -3.62
CA ILE A 303 -9.56 -0.07 -2.97
C ILE A 303 -8.93 0.11 -1.58
N CYS A 304 -8.53 1.34 -1.23
CA CYS A 304 -7.95 1.64 0.08
C CYS A 304 -8.98 1.38 1.20
N GLY A 305 -8.56 0.66 2.23
CA GLY A 305 -9.41 0.25 3.35
C GLY A 305 -10.36 -0.93 3.06
N ILE A 306 -10.44 -1.41 1.82
CA ILE A 306 -11.21 -2.61 1.48
C ILE A 306 -10.44 -3.86 1.89
N ARG A 307 -11.12 -4.76 2.59
CA ARG A 307 -10.55 -6.00 3.14
C ARG A 307 -11.38 -7.21 2.70
N MET A 308 -10.70 -8.30 2.33
CA MET A 308 -11.31 -9.61 2.17
C MET A 308 -10.91 -10.50 3.34
N VAL A 309 -11.90 -10.99 4.08
CA VAL A 309 -11.73 -11.79 5.28
C VAL A 309 -12.22 -13.19 5.02
N GLY A 310 -11.32 -14.17 5.08
CA GLY A 310 -11.63 -15.58 4.96
C GLY A 310 -11.58 -16.27 6.33
N PHE A 311 -12.66 -16.96 6.72
CA PHE A 311 -12.70 -17.72 7.96
C PHE A 311 -12.26 -19.16 7.71
N LEU A 312 -11.04 -19.47 8.16
CA LEU A 312 -10.39 -20.75 7.98
C LEU A 312 -10.87 -21.69 9.09
N GLY A 313 -11.91 -22.47 8.81
CA GLY A 313 -12.40 -23.48 9.75
C GLY A 313 -11.32 -24.51 10.14
N ASN A 314 -11.64 -25.40 11.08
CA ASN A 314 -10.69 -26.40 11.60
C ASN A 314 -10.07 -27.26 10.47
N GLY A 315 -8.73 -27.27 10.38
CA GLY A 315 -7.94 -28.13 9.47
C GLY A 315 -7.54 -27.50 8.13
N SER A 316 -7.95 -26.25 7.86
CA SER A 316 -7.64 -25.55 6.61
C SER A 316 -6.59 -24.46 6.81
N HIS A 317 -5.35 -24.72 6.37
CA HIS A 317 -4.22 -23.79 6.53
C HIS A 317 -3.83 -23.08 5.23
N ARG A 318 -4.72 -23.03 4.24
CA ARG A 318 -4.41 -22.41 2.94
C ARG A 318 -5.63 -21.68 2.39
N ALA A 319 -5.40 -20.45 1.96
CA ALA A 319 -6.30 -19.73 1.08
C ALA A 319 -5.56 -19.41 -0.22
N GLU A 320 -6.31 -19.18 -1.29
CA GLU A 320 -5.77 -18.74 -2.58
C GLU A 320 -6.35 -17.37 -2.90
N LEU A 321 -5.48 -16.38 -3.07
CA LEU A 321 -5.84 -15.12 -3.70
C LEU A 321 -5.60 -15.23 -5.20
N ARG A 322 -6.63 -14.94 -6.01
CA ARG A 322 -6.55 -14.94 -7.46
C ARG A 322 -6.91 -13.57 -8.00
N LEU A 323 -6.01 -13.00 -8.79
CA LEU A 323 -6.21 -11.77 -9.54
C LEU A 323 -6.35 -12.14 -11.02
N GLY A 324 -7.48 -11.88 -11.65
CA GLY A 324 -7.74 -12.25 -13.05
C GLY A 324 -8.11 -11.05 -13.90
N LEU A 325 -7.37 -10.77 -14.98
CA LEU A 325 -7.70 -9.69 -15.92
C LEU A 325 -8.77 -10.16 -16.91
N HIS A 326 -9.88 -9.44 -16.98
CA HIS A 326 -10.93 -9.63 -17.96
C HIS A 326 -10.95 -8.43 -18.90
N ARG A 327 -11.10 -8.70 -20.21
CA ARG A 327 -11.36 -7.69 -21.24
C ARG A 327 -12.85 -7.82 -21.60
N GLY A 328 -13.64 -6.78 -21.43
CA GLY A 328 -15.10 -6.84 -21.54
C GLY A 328 -15.77 -7.95 -20.70
N ASN A 329 -16.86 -8.51 -21.21
CA ASN A 329 -17.70 -9.51 -20.52
C ASN A 329 -17.26 -10.98 -20.70
N HIS A 330 -15.99 -11.25 -21.00
CA HIS A 330 -15.51 -12.62 -21.14
C HIS A 330 -15.53 -13.38 -19.80
N ALA A 331 -16.07 -14.62 -19.84
CA ALA A 331 -16.24 -15.47 -18.66
C ALA A 331 -14.92 -15.91 -18.01
N HIS A 332 -13.83 -15.99 -18.78
CA HIS A 332 -12.52 -16.41 -18.31
C HIS A 332 -11.50 -15.26 -18.38
N PRO A 333 -10.60 -15.13 -17.38
CA PRO A 333 -9.56 -14.12 -17.40
C PRO A 333 -8.54 -14.43 -18.51
N VAL A 334 -8.07 -13.38 -19.18
CA VAL A 334 -7.02 -13.44 -20.21
C VAL A 334 -5.64 -13.69 -19.58
N SER A 335 -5.47 -13.25 -18.32
CA SER A 335 -4.30 -13.55 -17.50
C SER A 335 -4.72 -13.67 -16.04
N GLU A 336 -4.12 -14.60 -15.30
CA GLU A 336 -4.40 -14.81 -13.89
C GLU A 336 -3.10 -14.92 -13.08
N ASN A 337 -3.05 -14.23 -11.95
CA ASN A 337 -2.02 -14.37 -10.93
C ASN A 337 -2.65 -15.07 -9.72
N VAL A 338 -2.05 -16.18 -9.28
CA VAL A 338 -2.52 -16.95 -8.12
C VAL A 338 -1.45 -16.90 -7.04
N GLN A 339 -1.84 -16.48 -5.85
CA GLN A 339 -0.99 -16.46 -4.68
C GLN A 339 -1.56 -17.37 -3.59
N THR A 340 -0.72 -18.24 -3.05
CA THR A 340 -1.08 -19.06 -1.89
C THR A 340 -0.86 -18.24 -0.63
N ILE A 341 -1.90 -18.11 0.17
CA ILE A 341 -1.87 -17.42 1.45
C ILE A 341 -1.80 -18.47 2.55
N ILE A 342 -0.73 -18.40 3.35
CA ILE A 342 -0.45 -19.33 4.43
C ILE A 342 -0.56 -18.57 5.75
N PRO A 343 -1.65 -18.76 6.52
CA PRO A 343 -1.83 -18.15 7.82
C PRO A 343 -0.80 -18.68 8.81
N SER A 344 -0.55 -17.93 9.88
CA SER A 344 0.32 -18.35 10.96
C SER A 344 -0.25 -19.56 11.69
N PRO A 345 0.57 -20.46 12.26
CA PRO A 345 0.07 -21.61 13.02
C PRO A 345 -0.90 -21.19 14.14
N GLY A 346 -2.13 -21.70 14.09
CA GLY A 346 -3.17 -21.40 15.08
C GLY A 346 -4.10 -20.23 14.73
N GLU A 347 -3.85 -19.50 13.64
CA GLU A 347 -4.80 -18.53 13.11
C GLU A 347 -6.00 -19.25 12.45
N THR A 348 -7.20 -18.74 12.73
CA THR A 348 -8.48 -19.26 12.25
C THR A 348 -9.12 -18.36 11.19
N ARG A 349 -8.36 -17.37 10.72
CA ARG A 349 -8.79 -16.34 9.79
C ARG A 349 -7.60 -15.89 8.94
N VAL A 350 -7.87 -15.54 7.70
CA VAL A 350 -6.97 -14.79 6.84
C VAL A 350 -7.61 -13.44 6.48
N GLU A 351 -6.80 -12.39 6.47
CA GLU A 351 -7.21 -11.07 5.99
C GLU A 351 -6.32 -10.64 4.83
N ILE A 352 -6.96 -10.23 3.73
CA ILE A 352 -6.33 -9.65 2.56
C ILE A 352 -6.76 -8.20 2.46
N ARG A 353 -5.82 -7.26 2.54
CA ARG A 353 -6.08 -5.85 2.30
C ARG A 353 -5.83 -5.58 0.82
N LEU A 354 -6.82 -5.05 0.11
CA LEU A 354 -6.69 -4.85 -1.33
C LEU A 354 -5.63 -3.82 -1.70
N ILE A 355 -5.30 -2.89 -0.78
CA ILE A 355 -4.25 -1.89 -0.97
C ILE A 355 -2.87 -2.53 -1.15
N ASP A 356 -2.59 -3.67 -0.52
CA ASP A 356 -1.32 -4.39 -0.64
C ASP A 356 -1.12 -4.93 -2.08
N TYR A 357 -2.21 -5.02 -2.85
CA TYR A 357 -2.27 -5.51 -4.23
C TYR A 357 -2.61 -4.42 -5.26
N ALA A 358 -2.67 -3.16 -4.82
CA ALA A 358 -3.07 -2.02 -5.66
C ALA A 358 -2.23 -1.92 -6.93
N LEU A 359 -0.91 -2.03 -6.78
CA LEU A 359 0.03 -1.94 -7.89
C LEU A 359 -0.13 -3.09 -8.88
N ASP A 360 -0.34 -4.32 -8.39
CA ASP A 360 -0.58 -5.48 -9.25
C ASP A 360 -1.87 -5.32 -10.06
N ILE A 361 -2.96 -4.89 -9.41
CA ILE A 361 -4.25 -4.64 -10.05
C ILE A 361 -4.12 -3.53 -11.11
N GLN A 362 -3.46 -2.41 -10.78
CA GLN A 362 -3.22 -1.31 -11.71
C GLN A 362 -2.41 -1.77 -12.92
N ARG A 363 -1.32 -2.51 -12.71
CA ARG A 363 -0.47 -3.04 -13.78
C ARG A 363 -1.22 -4.03 -14.69
N MET A 364 -2.11 -4.85 -14.13
CA MET A 364 -2.98 -5.74 -14.90
C MET A 364 -3.96 -4.92 -15.76
N LEU A 365 -4.61 -3.90 -15.19
CA LEU A 365 -5.49 -3.00 -15.95
C LEU A 365 -4.70 -2.26 -17.05
N ALA A 366 -3.49 -1.80 -16.78
CA ALA A 366 -2.64 -1.11 -17.75
C ALA A 366 -2.30 -1.95 -18.99
N GLY A 367 -2.31 -3.28 -18.87
CA GLY A 367 -2.10 -4.21 -20.00
C GLY A 367 -3.36 -4.45 -20.86
N ALA A 368 -4.50 -3.85 -20.54
CA ALA A 368 -5.71 -3.92 -21.34
C ALA A 368 -5.94 -2.60 -22.08
N GLU A 369 -6.09 -2.64 -23.40
CA GLU A 369 -6.48 -1.45 -24.18
C GLU A 369 -7.96 -1.10 -24.02
N ASP A 370 -8.77 -2.12 -23.72
CA ASP A 370 -10.21 -1.98 -23.48
C ASP A 370 -10.48 -1.17 -22.21
N LEU A 371 -11.34 -0.16 -22.31
CA LEU A 371 -11.74 0.71 -21.20
C LEU A 371 -12.60 -0.03 -20.18
N ASP A 372 -13.33 -1.07 -20.61
CA ASP A 372 -14.24 -1.88 -19.79
C ASP A 372 -13.54 -3.09 -19.15
N ALA A 373 -12.22 -3.15 -19.30
CA ALA A 373 -11.40 -4.15 -18.63
C ALA A 373 -11.49 -4.00 -17.11
N PHE A 374 -11.57 -5.14 -16.43
CA PHE A 374 -11.59 -5.21 -14.98
C PHE A 374 -10.72 -6.37 -14.48
N VAL A 375 -10.21 -6.25 -13.26
CA VAL A 375 -9.53 -7.33 -12.55
C VAL A 375 -10.52 -7.95 -11.56
N SER A 376 -10.75 -9.26 -11.68
CA SER A 376 -11.45 -10.03 -10.66
C SER A 376 -10.50 -10.32 -9.50
N VAL A 377 -10.92 -10.01 -8.28
CA VAL A 377 -10.18 -10.32 -7.05
C VAL A 377 -10.96 -11.37 -6.29
N ARG A 378 -10.40 -12.58 -6.23
CA ARG A 378 -11.04 -13.76 -5.64
C ARG A 378 -10.21 -14.31 -4.50
N LEU A 379 -10.77 -14.30 -3.30
CA LEU A 379 -10.21 -15.04 -2.17
C LEU A 379 -10.99 -16.34 -2.04
N LYS A 380 -10.30 -17.46 -2.27
CA LYS A 380 -10.85 -18.82 -2.22
C LYS A 380 -10.27 -19.57 -1.02
N LEU A 381 -11.15 -20.20 -0.25
CA LEU A 381 -10.77 -21.10 0.84
C LEU A 381 -10.68 -22.54 0.33
N SER A 382 -9.93 -23.38 1.04
CA SER A 382 -9.87 -24.84 0.81
C SER A 382 -11.24 -25.53 0.85
N THR A 383 -12.21 -24.96 1.57
CA THR A 383 -13.61 -25.43 1.63
C THR A 383 -14.37 -25.26 0.31
N GLY A 384 -13.80 -24.53 -0.65
CA GLY A 384 -14.43 -24.17 -1.93
C GLY A 384 -15.21 -22.87 -1.89
N GLU A 385 -15.39 -22.26 -0.71
CA GLU A 385 -16.03 -20.96 -0.54
C GLU A 385 -15.13 -19.85 -1.08
N TYR A 386 -15.73 -18.85 -1.73
CA TYR A 386 -15.00 -17.70 -2.24
C TYR A 386 -15.86 -16.43 -2.26
N SER A 387 -15.21 -15.29 -2.15
CA SER A 387 -15.78 -13.99 -2.52
C SER A 387 -15.09 -13.49 -3.79
N ASN A 388 -15.81 -12.70 -4.59
CA ASN A 388 -15.30 -12.11 -5.82
C ASN A 388 -15.65 -10.62 -5.85
N LEU A 389 -14.67 -9.78 -6.12
CA LEU A 389 -14.84 -8.35 -6.40
C LEU A 389 -14.37 -8.05 -7.82
N ARG A 390 -14.95 -7.04 -8.46
CA ARG A 390 -14.50 -6.54 -9.76
C ARG A 390 -13.87 -5.17 -9.56
N ILE A 391 -12.64 -5.00 -10.00
CA ILE A 391 -11.93 -3.72 -9.88
C ILE A 391 -11.63 -3.20 -11.29
N ALA A 392 -12.17 -2.04 -11.62
CA ALA A 392 -12.02 -1.42 -12.93
C ALA A 392 -11.42 -0.01 -12.80
N ARG A 393 -11.12 0.64 -13.94
CA ARG A 393 -10.68 2.04 -13.94
C ARG A 393 -11.80 2.98 -13.50
N TYR A 394 -13.02 2.67 -13.93
CA TYR A 394 -14.25 3.40 -13.65
C TYR A 394 -15.30 2.43 -13.09
N ALA A 395 -16.08 2.88 -12.11
CA ALA A 395 -17.19 2.09 -11.58
C ALA A 395 -18.55 2.48 -12.18
N LEU A 396 -18.60 3.63 -12.86
CA LEU A 396 -19.81 4.22 -13.41
C LEU A 396 -19.61 4.56 -14.90
N GLU A 397 -20.70 4.57 -15.64
CA GLU A 397 -20.75 4.93 -17.06
C GLU A 397 -22.00 5.77 -17.33
N LEU A 398 -21.85 6.84 -18.11
CA LEU A 398 -22.96 7.67 -18.55
C LEU A 398 -23.59 7.13 -19.83
N GLU A 399 -24.89 7.32 -19.98
CA GLU A 399 -25.63 7.10 -21.22
C GLU A 399 -26.10 8.45 -21.80
N ARG A 400 -26.08 8.57 -23.13
CA ARG A 400 -26.57 9.73 -23.87
C ARG A 400 -28.06 9.60 -24.14
N ASP A 401 -28.86 10.56 -23.68
CA ASP A 401 -30.21 10.78 -24.20
C ASP A 401 -30.16 11.85 -25.29
N SER A 402 -30.04 11.38 -26.54
CA SER A 402 -29.98 12.24 -27.72
C SER A 402 -31.26 13.02 -27.98
N LYS A 403 -32.42 12.60 -27.42
CA LYS A 403 -33.71 13.29 -27.60
C LYS A 403 -33.88 14.43 -26.61
N ARG A 404 -33.34 14.29 -25.40
CA ARG A 404 -33.47 15.29 -24.32
C ARG A 404 -32.24 16.17 -24.15
N THR A 405 -31.17 15.95 -24.92
CA THR A 405 -29.88 16.64 -24.73
C THR A 405 -29.36 16.46 -23.30
N GLU A 406 -29.52 15.27 -22.76
CA GLU A 406 -29.11 14.92 -21.40
C GLU A 406 -28.09 13.77 -21.43
N VAL A 407 -27.26 13.71 -20.40
CA VAL A 407 -26.48 12.52 -20.04
C VAL A 407 -26.94 12.01 -18.68
N GLY A 408 -26.94 10.71 -18.48
CA GLY A 408 -27.43 10.14 -17.22
C GLY A 408 -26.75 8.86 -16.81
N LEU A 409 -26.81 8.55 -15.52
CA LEU A 409 -26.44 7.23 -15.02
C LEU A 409 -27.59 6.24 -15.27
N PRO A 410 -27.30 5.01 -15.72
CA PRO A 410 -28.32 3.95 -15.83
C PRO A 410 -28.98 3.65 -14.48
N GLN A 411 -30.25 3.21 -14.52
CA GLN A 411 -31.03 2.94 -13.30
C GLN A 411 -30.38 1.90 -12.38
N GLU A 412 -29.68 0.92 -12.94
CA GLU A 412 -28.97 -0.13 -12.18
C GLU A 412 -27.78 0.43 -11.37
N GLN A 413 -27.12 1.46 -11.89
CA GLN A 413 -26.02 2.15 -11.21
C GLN A 413 -26.55 3.10 -10.15
N LEU A 414 -27.64 3.83 -10.47
CA LEU A 414 -28.30 4.74 -9.53
C LEU A 414 -28.81 4.03 -8.27
N ALA A 415 -29.32 2.80 -8.40
CA ALA A 415 -29.80 2.01 -7.27
C ALA A 415 -28.71 1.67 -6.23
N GLN A 416 -27.43 1.82 -6.57
CA GLN A 416 -26.29 1.53 -5.72
C GLN A 416 -25.71 2.78 -5.04
N LEU A 417 -26.21 3.97 -5.40
CA LEU A 417 -25.72 5.25 -4.91
C LEU A 417 -26.71 5.87 -3.94
N THR A 418 -26.19 6.62 -2.97
CA THR A 418 -26.99 7.48 -2.09
C THR A 418 -27.39 8.76 -2.82
N LEU A 419 -28.46 9.41 -2.35
CA LEU A 419 -28.92 10.68 -2.94
C LEU A 419 -27.84 11.78 -2.84
N ASP A 420 -27.16 11.86 -1.70
CA ASP A 420 -26.08 12.81 -1.47
C ASP A 420 -24.90 12.59 -2.44
N GLU A 421 -24.59 11.34 -2.76
CA GLU A 421 -23.56 10.98 -3.74
C GLU A 421 -23.92 11.44 -5.17
N ILE A 422 -25.19 11.33 -5.55
CA ILE A 422 -25.66 11.76 -6.88
C ILE A 422 -25.65 13.28 -6.98
N GLU A 423 -26.20 13.97 -5.98
CA GLU A 423 -26.30 15.43 -5.96
C GLU A 423 -24.92 16.11 -5.93
N SER A 424 -23.98 15.53 -5.20
CA SER A 424 -22.63 16.08 -5.05
C SER A 424 -21.67 15.73 -6.19
N LEU A 425 -22.06 14.90 -7.17
CA LEU A 425 -21.19 14.48 -8.27
C LEU A 425 -20.92 15.63 -9.24
N PRO A 426 -19.68 16.15 -9.33
CA PRO A 426 -19.38 17.23 -10.25
C PRO A 426 -19.16 16.68 -11.66
N VAL A 427 -20.02 17.10 -12.60
CA VAL A 427 -19.95 16.72 -14.02
C VAL A 427 -19.57 17.95 -14.84
N TYR A 428 -18.48 17.85 -15.60
CA TYR A 428 -17.96 18.92 -16.45
C TYR A 428 -17.92 18.48 -17.90
N ALA A 429 -17.97 19.45 -18.82
CA ALA A 429 -17.78 19.26 -20.24
C ALA A 429 -16.80 20.30 -20.80
N VAL A 430 -15.90 19.88 -21.69
CA VAL A 430 -14.94 20.78 -22.35
C VAL A 430 -14.60 20.29 -23.74
N ARG A 431 -14.28 21.20 -24.65
CA ARG A 431 -13.87 20.86 -26.02
C ARG A 431 -12.41 20.39 -26.02
N MET A 432 -12.16 19.14 -26.44
CA MET A 432 -10.82 18.53 -26.34
C MET A 432 -9.76 19.23 -27.17
N ASN A 433 -10.12 19.81 -28.32
CA ASN A 433 -9.20 20.54 -29.18
C ASN A 433 -9.03 22.02 -28.80
N ALA A 434 -9.68 22.47 -27.72
CA ALA A 434 -9.54 23.80 -27.13
C ALA A 434 -9.60 23.74 -25.58
N PRO A 435 -8.72 22.96 -24.92
CA PRO A 435 -8.73 22.73 -23.48
C PRO A 435 -8.33 23.97 -22.65
N GLY A 436 -7.90 25.05 -23.29
CA GLY A 436 -7.72 26.36 -22.65
C GLY A 436 -9.03 27.11 -22.39
N GLU A 437 -10.16 26.63 -22.92
CA GLU A 437 -11.50 27.16 -22.60
C GLU A 437 -11.95 26.72 -21.20
N GLU A 438 -12.75 27.56 -20.55
CA GLU A 438 -13.30 27.23 -19.24
C GLU A 438 -14.25 26.03 -19.34
N PRO A 439 -14.06 24.97 -18.52
CA PRO A 439 -14.96 23.82 -18.52
C PRO A 439 -16.39 24.20 -18.12
N LEU A 440 -17.36 23.74 -18.89
CA LEU A 440 -18.78 23.90 -18.61
C LEU A 440 -19.19 22.91 -17.50
N ARG A 441 -19.63 23.42 -16.34
CA ARG A 441 -20.26 22.58 -15.32
C ARG A 441 -21.69 22.23 -15.75
N LEU A 442 -21.99 20.94 -15.89
CA LEU A 442 -23.34 20.49 -16.26
C LEU A 442 -24.29 20.58 -15.07
N SER A 443 -25.51 21.06 -15.33
CA SER A 443 -26.53 21.22 -14.30
C SER A 443 -27.24 19.89 -14.05
N PRO A 444 -27.32 19.40 -12.80
CA PRO A 444 -28.09 18.20 -12.48
C PRO A 444 -29.59 18.46 -12.65
N SER A 445 -30.29 17.45 -13.12
CA SER A 445 -31.74 17.44 -13.24
C SER A 445 -32.38 16.88 -11.97
N PHE A 446 -33.58 17.37 -11.67
CA PHE A 446 -34.36 16.99 -10.49
C PHE A 446 -35.77 16.56 -10.90
N SER A 447 -36.29 15.52 -10.25
CA SER A 447 -37.70 15.11 -10.33
C SER A 447 -38.31 15.25 -8.95
N GLU A 448 -39.36 16.07 -8.81
CA GLU A 448 -40.03 16.35 -7.53
C GLU A 448 -39.07 16.80 -6.40
N GLY A 449 -37.96 17.46 -6.76
CA GLY A 449 -36.93 17.91 -5.81
C GLY A 449 -35.87 16.86 -5.46
N VAL A 450 -35.93 15.66 -6.05
CA VAL A 450 -34.93 14.59 -5.86
C VAL A 450 -34.00 14.54 -7.08
N PRO A 451 -32.66 14.43 -6.90
CA PRO A 451 -31.73 14.33 -8.03
C PRO A 451 -32.05 13.09 -8.88
N SER A 452 -32.22 13.28 -10.19
CA SER A 452 -32.58 12.18 -11.11
C SER A 452 -31.39 11.32 -11.53
N GLY A 453 -30.16 11.78 -11.28
CA GLY A 453 -28.96 11.18 -11.84
C GLY A 453 -28.75 11.49 -13.32
N THR A 454 -29.37 12.56 -13.83
CA THR A 454 -29.15 13.09 -15.18
C THR A 454 -28.65 14.53 -15.13
N TRP A 455 -27.91 14.94 -16.17
CA TRP A 455 -27.33 16.28 -16.32
C TRP A 455 -27.63 16.81 -17.72
N LEU A 456 -27.99 18.09 -17.79
CA LEU A 456 -28.25 18.77 -19.06
C LEU A 456 -26.94 19.06 -19.80
N PHE A 457 -26.86 18.66 -21.06
CA PHE A 457 -25.77 18.97 -21.98
C PHE A 457 -26.31 19.78 -23.17
N PRO A 458 -26.13 21.12 -23.21
CA PRO A 458 -26.78 22.02 -24.18
C PRO A 458 -26.13 21.96 -25.57
N ALA A 459 -26.11 20.78 -26.20
CA ALA A 459 -25.36 20.50 -27.43
C ALA A 459 -25.71 21.44 -28.60
N THR A 460 -26.91 22.03 -28.63
CA THR A 460 -27.34 22.96 -29.69
C THR A 460 -26.69 24.33 -29.61
N ASP A 461 -26.28 24.75 -28.41
CA ASP A 461 -25.77 26.09 -28.14
C ASP A 461 -24.23 26.12 -28.08
N LEU A 462 -23.61 24.94 -28.13
CA LEU A 462 -22.17 24.78 -28.05
C LEU A 462 -21.49 24.86 -29.42
N PRO A 463 -20.29 25.43 -29.50
CA PRO A 463 -19.46 25.34 -30.69
C PRO A 463 -19.23 23.90 -31.16
N ASN A 464 -19.15 23.72 -32.47
CA ASN A 464 -18.83 22.43 -33.09
C ASN A 464 -17.47 21.90 -32.61
N GLY A 465 -17.40 20.60 -32.34
CA GLY A 465 -16.15 19.94 -31.97
C GLY A 465 -16.32 18.73 -31.05
N PRO A 466 -15.20 18.09 -30.65
CA PRO A 466 -15.18 16.95 -29.75
C PRO A 466 -15.33 17.40 -28.29
N TRP A 467 -16.52 17.31 -27.71
CA TRP A 467 -16.74 17.63 -26.29
C TRP A 467 -16.52 16.38 -25.43
N LEU A 468 -15.64 16.47 -24.44
CA LEU A 468 -15.46 15.43 -23.44
C LEU A 468 -16.25 15.80 -22.18
N ILE A 469 -17.13 14.90 -21.75
CA ILE A 469 -17.87 14.97 -20.48
C ILE A 469 -17.14 14.08 -19.47
N TYR A 470 -16.77 14.63 -18.31
CA TYR A 470 -15.87 13.96 -17.36
C TYR A 470 -16.17 14.35 -15.91
N PRO A 471 -15.78 13.51 -14.92
CA PRO A 471 -15.94 13.83 -13.51
C PRO A 471 -14.92 14.88 -13.07
N GLY A 472 -15.31 15.77 -12.15
CA GLY A 472 -14.40 16.74 -11.53
C GLY A 472 -13.25 16.10 -10.74
N ASN A 473 -12.17 16.86 -10.51
CA ASN A 473 -10.99 16.39 -9.76
C ASN A 473 -11.31 16.05 -8.29
N ASP A 474 -12.28 16.74 -7.70
CA ASP A 474 -12.79 16.51 -6.34
C ASP A 474 -13.89 15.44 -6.25
N ALA A 475 -14.24 14.80 -7.37
CA ALA A 475 -15.31 13.82 -7.42
C ALA A 475 -14.99 12.60 -6.56
N LYS A 476 -15.87 12.30 -5.61
CA LYS A 476 -15.78 11.05 -4.82
C LYS A 476 -16.15 9.83 -5.66
N LEU A 477 -16.96 9.99 -6.70
CA LEU A 477 -17.34 8.95 -7.65
C LEU A 477 -16.74 9.29 -9.01
N ILE A 478 -16.14 8.29 -9.66
CA ILE A 478 -15.51 8.49 -10.97
C ILE A 478 -16.27 7.65 -11.99
N PHE A 479 -16.89 8.33 -12.95
CA PHE A 479 -17.50 7.72 -14.13
C PHE A 479 -16.55 7.79 -15.34
N ARG A 480 -16.76 6.88 -16.29
CA ARG A 480 -16.02 6.84 -17.56
C ARG A 480 -16.29 8.12 -18.37
N PRO A 481 -15.25 8.91 -18.71
CA PRO A 481 -15.43 10.09 -19.55
C PRO A 481 -16.07 9.74 -20.89
N MET A 482 -17.03 10.55 -21.31
CA MET A 482 -17.82 10.35 -22.54
C MET A 482 -17.44 11.41 -23.56
N LEU A 483 -17.12 10.98 -24.78
CA LEU A 483 -16.96 11.88 -25.92
C LEU A 483 -18.33 12.10 -26.59
N TRP A 484 -18.77 13.36 -26.67
CA TRP A 484 -19.95 13.79 -27.41
C TRP A 484 -19.52 14.81 -28.47
N ALA A 485 -19.51 14.41 -29.75
CA ALA A 485 -19.20 15.32 -30.84
C ALA A 485 -20.40 16.23 -31.17
N VAL A 486 -20.20 17.54 -31.13
CA VAL A 486 -21.22 18.54 -31.51
C VAL A 486 -20.97 18.96 -32.96
N GLY A 487 -22.02 18.91 -33.79
CA GLY A 487 -21.99 19.36 -35.18
C GLY A 487 -21.42 18.37 -36.21
N SER A 488 -21.08 17.14 -35.83
CA SER A 488 -20.70 16.09 -36.79
C SER A 488 -21.92 15.54 -37.53
N VAL A 489 -22.02 15.80 -38.83
CA VAL A 489 -23.01 15.16 -39.70
C VAL A 489 -22.55 13.73 -39.98
N LYS A 490 -22.99 12.78 -39.12
CA LYS A 490 -23.13 11.32 -39.35
C LYS A 490 -23.31 10.63 -37.99
N ASP A 491 -24.54 10.65 -37.48
CA ASP A 491 -24.97 9.96 -36.26
C ASP A 491 -25.83 8.71 -36.56
N ASP A 492 -25.87 8.25 -37.82
CA ASP A 492 -26.52 6.98 -38.19
C ASP A 492 -25.47 5.91 -38.53
N ALA A 493 -25.64 4.77 -37.87
CA ALA A 493 -24.89 3.55 -38.09
C ALA A 493 -24.92 3.14 -39.57
N ASP A 494 -23.76 3.20 -40.22
CA ASP A 494 -23.46 2.34 -41.35
C ASP A 494 -22.02 1.86 -41.21
N GLU A 495 -21.90 0.54 -41.06
CA GLU A 495 -20.69 -0.22 -41.26
C GLU A 495 -20.02 0.24 -42.56
N ILE A 496 -18.80 0.79 -42.46
CA ILE A 496 -17.93 0.86 -43.63
C ILE A 496 -17.70 -0.60 -44.06
N PRO A 497 -18.05 -1.01 -45.29
CA PRO A 497 -17.85 -2.38 -45.73
C PRO A 497 -16.37 -2.75 -45.64
N PRO A 498 -16.01 -3.96 -45.15
CA PRO A 498 -14.63 -4.42 -45.16
C PRO A 498 -14.25 -4.73 -46.62
N GLY A 499 -13.68 -3.74 -47.31
CA GLY A 499 -13.28 -3.91 -48.71
C GLY A 499 -12.63 -2.69 -49.34
N ASP A 500 -13.02 -1.47 -48.93
CA ASP A 500 -12.42 -0.27 -49.48
C ASP A 500 -11.22 0.13 -48.62
N THR A 501 -10.03 -0.17 -49.15
CA THR A 501 -8.78 0.48 -48.75
C THR A 501 -8.86 1.94 -49.17
N VAL A 502 -9.62 2.74 -48.42
CA VAL A 502 -9.48 4.20 -48.46
C VAL A 502 -8.08 4.47 -47.93
N GLU A 503 -7.15 4.73 -48.86
CA GLU A 503 -5.81 5.20 -48.54
C GLU A 503 -5.93 6.30 -47.49
N PRO A 504 -5.06 6.32 -46.46
CA PRO A 504 -5.08 7.38 -45.47
C PRO A 504 -5.07 8.71 -46.23
N PRO A 505 -5.99 9.64 -45.94
CA PRO A 505 -5.92 10.96 -46.55
C PRO A 505 -4.49 11.46 -46.37
N GLU A 506 -3.87 11.95 -47.45
CA GLU A 506 -2.55 12.58 -47.40
C GLU A 506 -2.63 13.68 -46.34
N THR A 507 -2.22 13.30 -45.14
CA THR A 507 -2.35 14.13 -43.95
C THR A 507 -1.12 15.01 -43.99
N ASP A 508 -1.35 16.28 -44.28
CA ASP A 508 -0.34 17.33 -44.38
C ASP A 508 0.71 17.17 -43.24
N PRO A 509 2.02 17.16 -43.52
CA PRO A 509 3.06 17.08 -42.49
C PRO A 509 2.97 18.16 -41.40
N GLU A 510 2.19 19.23 -41.59
CA GLU A 510 2.00 20.32 -40.62
C GLU A 510 0.76 20.19 -39.71
N ILE A 511 0.12 19.02 -39.60
CA ILE A 511 -1.05 18.85 -38.71
C ILE A 511 -0.66 19.11 -37.24
N GLY A 512 -1.28 20.15 -36.66
CA GLY A 512 -1.17 20.47 -35.23
C GLY A 512 -2.04 19.58 -34.32
N LEU A 513 -1.71 19.54 -33.03
CA LEU A 513 -2.38 18.69 -32.04
C LEU A 513 -3.88 18.97 -31.93
N ALA A 514 -4.32 20.23 -31.98
CA ALA A 514 -5.74 20.59 -31.93
C ALA A 514 -6.54 19.98 -33.10
N VAL A 515 -5.95 19.98 -34.31
CA VAL A 515 -6.57 19.38 -35.50
C VAL A 515 -6.62 17.86 -35.35
N ALA A 516 -5.53 17.23 -34.90
CA ALA A 516 -5.48 15.79 -34.68
C ALA A 516 -6.57 15.32 -33.69
N LEU A 517 -6.75 16.03 -32.57
CA LEU A 517 -7.79 15.74 -31.57
C LEU A 517 -9.22 15.92 -32.10
N GLY A 518 -9.42 16.76 -33.12
CA GLY A 518 -10.69 16.97 -33.80
C GLY A 518 -11.11 15.84 -34.74
N ILE A 519 -10.21 14.92 -35.09
CA ILE A 519 -10.52 13.83 -36.02
C ILE A 519 -11.43 12.80 -35.34
N SER A 520 -12.64 12.59 -35.89
CA SER A 520 -13.64 11.67 -35.31
C SER A 520 -13.23 10.19 -35.42
N SER A 521 -12.67 9.78 -36.56
CA SER A 521 -12.20 8.40 -36.77
C SER A 521 -10.97 8.11 -35.92
N GLU A 522 -11.09 7.13 -35.00
CA GLU A 522 -10.00 6.73 -34.11
C GLU A 522 -8.74 6.31 -34.89
N ARG A 523 -8.90 5.55 -35.97
CA ARG A 523 -7.77 5.09 -36.80
C ARG A 523 -6.96 6.27 -37.36
N TYR A 524 -7.65 7.24 -37.96
CA TYR A 524 -6.97 8.41 -38.55
C TYR A 524 -6.44 9.37 -37.48
N ARG A 525 -7.15 9.51 -36.36
CA ARG A 525 -6.71 10.31 -35.21
C ARG A 525 -5.38 9.78 -34.65
N LYS A 526 -5.25 8.47 -34.47
CA LYS A 526 -3.99 7.85 -33.98
C LYS A 526 -2.81 8.15 -34.90
N VAL A 527 -2.98 8.03 -36.22
CA VAL A 527 -1.92 8.33 -37.21
C VAL A 527 -1.53 9.82 -37.17
N ALA A 528 -2.50 10.73 -37.07
CA ALA A 528 -2.20 12.15 -36.94
C ALA A 528 -1.48 12.48 -35.62
N LEU A 529 -1.89 11.86 -34.51
CA LEU A 529 -1.25 12.01 -33.22
C LEU A 529 0.21 11.49 -33.23
N ASP A 530 0.50 10.40 -33.95
CA ASP A 530 1.88 9.92 -34.10
C ASP A 530 2.79 10.98 -34.74
N LYS A 531 2.33 11.60 -35.83
CA LYS A 531 3.07 12.69 -36.51
C LYS A 531 3.30 13.88 -35.58
N VAL A 532 2.28 14.26 -34.80
CA VAL A 532 2.40 15.34 -33.80
C VAL A 532 3.43 14.98 -32.75
N VAL A 533 3.35 13.77 -32.16
CA VAL A 533 4.28 13.31 -31.12
C VAL A 533 5.71 13.29 -31.63
N ASP A 534 5.95 12.80 -32.84
CA ASP A 534 7.29 12.77 -33.44
C ASP A 534 7.85 14.19 -33.60
N ARG A 535 7.05 15.15 -34.08
CA ARG A 535 7.47 16.55 -34.20
C ARG A 535 7.82 17.18 -32.84
N ILE A 536 6.88 17.18 -31.89
CA ILE A 536 7.07 17.85 -30.58
C ILE A 536 8.16 17.18 -29.74
N SER A 537 8.47 15.90 -29.99
CA SER A 537 9.56 15.20 -29.29
C SER A 537 10.96 15.75 -29.63
N THR A 538 11.09 16.39 -30.80
CA THR A 538 12.36 16.93 -31.30
C THR A 538 12.49 18.44 -31.12
N ASP A 539 11.37 19.15 -31.00
CA ASP A 539 11.33 20.59 -30.77
C ASP A 539 10.52 20.93 -29.50
N PHE A 540 11.24 21.39 -28.47
CA PHE A 540 10.62 21.81 -27.21
C PHE A 540 10.08 23.25 -27.26
N LEU A 541 10.33 24.01 -28.32
CA LEU A 541 9.74 25.33 -28.51
C LEU A 541 8.43 25.27 -29.31
N ASP A 542 8.02 24.07 -29.72
CA ASP A 542 6.78 23.85 -30.44
C ASP A 542 5.55 24.31 -29.63
N ASN A 543 4.66 25.05 -30.29
CA ASN A 543 3.45 25.61 -29.66
C ASN A 543 2.49 24.53 -29.15
N ASP A 544 2.49 23.34 -29.74
CA ASP A 544 1.58 22.26 -29.33
C ASP A 544 1.92 21.70 -27.94
N TRP A 545 3.13 21.93 -27.41
CA TRP A 545 3.45 21.60 -26.02
C TRP A 545 2.55 22.34 -25.02
N SER A 546 2.16 23.57 -25.32
CA SER A 546 1.23 24.31 -24.46
C SER A 546 -0.13 23.60 -24.34
N LEU A 547 -0.59 23.00 -25.45
CA LEU A 547 -1.82 22.25 -25.51
C LEU A 547 -1.69 20.90 -24.78
N VAL A 548 -0.54 20.23 -24.89
CA VAL A 548 -0.22 19.03 -24.10
C VAL A 548 -0.28 19.34 -22.59
N GLU A 549 0.34 20.44 -22.16
CA GLU A 549 0.36 20.88 -20.76
C GLU A 549 -1.04 21.24 -20.24
N GLN A 550 -1.86 21.90 -21.06
CA GLN A 550 -3.27 22.18 -20.73
C GLN A 550 -4.09 20.89 -20.56
N LEU A 551 -3.94 19.91 -21.47
CA LEU A 551 -4.62 18.62 -21.36
C LEU A 551 -4.19 17.85 -20.11
N ALA A 552 -2.89 17.88 -19.78
CA ALA A 552 -2.36 17.26 -18.57
C ALA A 552 -2.89 17.95 -17.31
N GLY A 553 -3.00 19.28 -17.31
CA GLY A 553 -3.59 20.02 -16.19
C GLY A 553 -5.08 19.76 -16.01
N LEU A 554 -5.83 19.66 -17.11
CA LEU A 554 -7.28 19.52 -17.09
C LEU A 554 -7.76 18.08 -16.81
N PHE A 555 -7.06 17.10 -17.37
CA PHE A 555 -7.44 15.69 -17.30
C PHE A 555 -6.44 14.84 -16.50
N GLY A 556 -5.47 15.48 -15.85
CA GLY A 556 -4.44 14.80 -15.07
C GLY A 556 -4.99 13.96 -13.91
N HIS A 557 -6.18 14.23 -13.40
CA HIS A 557 -6.81 13.38 -12.38
C HIS A 557 -7.46 12.11 -12.95
N LEU A 558 -7.69 12.05 -14.26
CA LEU A 558 -8.29 10.90 -14.93
C LEU A 558 -7.23 9.85 -15.28
N PRO A 559 -7.61 8.56 -15.36
CA PRO A 559 -6.77 7.53 -15.94
C PRO A 559 -6.17 7.93 -17.30
N LEU A 560 -4.87 7.72 -17.50
CA LEU A 560 -4.17 8.10 -18.75
C LEU A 560 -4.73 7.40 -20.00
N SER A 561 -5.38 6.24 -19.84
CA SER A 561 -6.09 5.54 -20.92
C SER A 561 -7.23 6.33 -21.57
N THR A 562 -7.73 7.39 -20.89
CA THR A 562 -8.85 8.24 -21.36
C THR A 562 -8.55 8.91 -22.69
N LEU A 563 -7.34 9.42 -22.89
CA LEU A 563 -6.96 10.16 -24.10
C LEU A 563 -6.07 9.31 -25.00
N ASP A 564 -6.35 9.34 -26.31
CA ASP A 564 -5.51 8.71 -27.31
C ASP A 564 -4.08 9.29 -27.30
N LEU A 565 -3.92 10.58 -27.02
CA LEU A 565 -2.62 11.26 -26.96
C LEU A 565 -1.63 10.55 -26.04
N TRP A 566 -2.03 10.23 -24.80
CA TRP A 566 -1.16 9.56 -23.83
C TRP A 566 -0.80 8.15 -24.29
N ARG A 567 -1.77 7.43 -24.89
CA ARG A 567 -1.52 6.13 -25.51
C ARG A 567 -0.55 6.21 -26.68
N ARG A 568 -0.62 7.25 -27.53
CA ARG A 568 0.31 7.43 -28.65
C ARG A 568 1.70 7.84 -28.19
N LEU A 569 1.82 8.61 -27.10
CA LEU A 569 3.12 8.91 -26.49
C LEU A 569 3.87 7.65 -26.08
N THR A 570 3.21 6.63 -25.50
CA THR A 570 3.90 5.37 -25.16
C THR A 570 4.42 4.61 -26.38
N HIS A 571 3.96 4.96 -27.58
CA HIS A 571 4.43 4.40 -28.84
C HIS A 571 5.61 5.17 -29.44
N SER A 572 6.05 6.27 -28.84
CA SER A 572 7.22 7.04 -29.27
C SER A 572 8.23 7.10 -28.12
N PRO A 573 9.34 6.34 -28.18
CA PRO A 573 10.39 6.44 -27.17
C PRO A 573 10.96 7.86 -27.05
N ALA A 574 11.07 8.57 -28.18
CA ALA A 574 11.45 9.99 -28.21
C ALA A 574 10.38 10.86 -27.52
N GLY A 575 9.10 10.63 -27.80
CA GLY A 575 7.99 11.33 -27.12
C GLY A 575 7.99 11.12 -25.61
N MET A 576 8.21 9.90 -25.14
CA MET A 576 8.31 9.61 -23.69
C MET A 576 9.53 10.24 -23.04
N ALA A 577 10.70 10.19 -23.69
CA ALA A 577 11.89 10.87 -23.20
C ALA A 577 11.68 12.39 -23.13
N ALA A 578 11.04 12.96 -24.15
CA ALA A 578 10.70 14.37 -24.20
C ALA A 578 9.76 14.79 -23.08
N LEU A 579 8.64 14.07 -22.91
CA LEU A 579 7.67 14.30 -21.83
C LEU A 579 8.34 14.24 -20.44
N ALA A 580 9.28 13.32 -20.25
CA ALA A 580 9.95 13.10 -18.98
C ALA A 580 10.99 14.17 -18.62
N ILE A 581 11.65 14.80 -19.60
CA ILE A 581 12.79 15.71 -19.37
C ILE A 581 12.42 17.19 -19.57
N ARG A 582 11.42 17.50 -20.39
CA ARG A 582 10.98 18.85 -20.73
C ARG A 582 10.83 19.75 -19.49
N MET A 583 11.23 21.02 -19.64
CA MET A 583 10.88 22.08 -18.70
C MET A 583 9.55 22.70 -19.11
N GLY A 584 8.55 22.69 -18.24
CA GLY A 584 7.19 23.16 -18.58
C GLY A 584 6.21 23.03 -17.42
N GLY A 585 4.93 23.26 -17.69
CA GLY A 585 3.84 23.24 -16.71
C GLY A 585 3.32 21.86 -16.30
N LEU A 586 4.01 20.77 -16.68
CA LEU A 586 3.59 19.41 -16.30
C LEU A 586 3.81 19.18 -14.80
N ALA A 587 2.84 18.54 -14.14
CA ALA A 587 3.00 18.08 -12.77
C ALA A 587 4.20 17.12 -12.66
N THR A 588 4.92 17.20 -11.54
CA THR A 588 6.20 16.48 -11.37
C THR A 588 6.06 14.96 -11.48
N ASP A 589 4.95 14.43 -11.01
CA ASP A 589 4.58 13.01 -10.95
C ASP A 589 3.81 12.51 -12.19
N PHE A 590 3.46 13.39 -13.13
CA PHE A 590 2.64 13.02 -14.28
C PHE A 590 3.28 11.90 -15.13
N ALA A 591 4.58 12.01 -15.41
CA ALA A 591 5.32 11.00 -16.17
C ALA A 591 5.41 9.65 -15.43
N GLU A 592 5.48 9.65 -14.10
CA GLU A 592 5.61 8.45 -13.26
C GLU A 592 4.36 7.55 -13.32
N ARG A 593 3.23 8.11 -13.78
CA ARG A 593 1.98 7.36 -13.97
C ARG A 593 1.98 6.46 -15.19
N PHE A 594 2.77 6.76 -16.22
CA PHE A 594 2.74 6.02 -17.49
C PHE A 594 3.05 4.53 -17.33
N PRO A 595 4.11 4.10 -16.60
CA PRO A 595 4.35 2.69 -16.34
C PRO A 595 3.30 1.99 -15.48
N ASN A 596 2.47 2.75 -14.75
CA ASN A 596 1.46 2.18 -13.86
C ASN A 596 0.08 2.08 -14.52
N GLU A 597 -0.24 2.96 -15.48
CA GLU A 597 -1.58 3.08 -16.07
C GLU A 597 -1.66 2.68 -17.55
N LEU A 598 -0.55 2.70 -18.28
CA LEU A 598 -0.46 2.35 -19.71
C LEU A 598 0.57 1.23 -19.91
N PRO A 599 0.57 0.50 -21.05
CA PRO A 599 1.54 -0.56 -21.33
C PRO A 599 2.90 0.03 -21.74
N PHE A 600 3.64 0.57 -20.77
CA PHE A 600 4.94 1.20 -20.96
C PHE A 600 5.97 0.80 -19.88
N ALA A 601 7.25 0.72 -20.25
CA ALA A 601 8.36 0.53 -19.31
C ALA A 601 9.52 1.44 -19.72
N TRP A 602 10.15 2.12 -18.77
CA TRP A 602 11.19 3.09 -19.09
C TRP A 602 12.44 2.44 -19.70
N GLU A 603 12.70 1.18 -19.37
CA GLU A 603 13.82 0.39 -19.89
C GLU A 603 13.71 0.10 -21.39
N THR A 604 12.57 0.37 -22.02
CA THR A 604 12.41 0.27 -23.48
C THR A 604 12.76 1.57 -24.21
N VAL A 605 13.07 2.66 -23.48
CA VAL A 605 13.47 3.93 -24.09
C VAL A 605 14.98 3.92 -24.36
N PRO A 606 15.42 4.06 -25.62
CA PRO A 606 16.82 3.96 -25.97
C PRO A 606 17.62 5.19 -25.51
N LEU A 607 18.90 4.98 -25.27
CA LEU A 607 19.89 5.99 -24.89
C LEU A 607 19.89 7.20 -25.84
N SER A 608 19.72 6.94 -27.15
CA SER A 608 19.66 7.98 -28.18
C SER A 608 18.46 8.93 -28.00
N ALA A 609 17.29 8.39 -27.64
CA ALA A 609 16.08 9.19 -27.39
C ALA A 609 16.25 10.06 -26.15
N TRP A 610 16.83 9.52 -25.07
CA TRP A 610 17.16 10.30 -23.87
C TRP A 610 18.16 11.43 -24.17
N ALA A 611 19.24 11.12 -24.88
CA ALA A 611 20.24 12.12 -25.24
C ALA A 611 19.65 13.21 -26.15
N GLN A 612 18.77 12.84 -27.09
CA GLN A 612 18.08 13.80 -27.95
C GLN A 612 17.15 14.72 -27.16
N ALA A 613 16.33 14.16 -26.25
CA ALA A 613 15.45 14.95 -25.39
C ALA A 613 16.23 15.94 -24.50
N MET A 614 17.38 15.52 -23.97
CA MET A 614 18.25 16.40 -23.18
C MET A 614 18.89 17.50 -24.03
N ARG A 615 19.22 17.24 -25.31
CA ARG A 615 19.68 18.30 -26.23
C ARG A 615 18.56 19.28 -26.57
N ALA A 616 17.34 18.80 -26.80
CA ALA A 616 16.18 19.66 -27.03
C ALA A 616 15.86 20.55 -25.81
N LEU A 617 16.03 20.01 -24.60
CA LEU A 617 15.96 20.79 -23.36
C LEU A 617 17.05 21.88 -23.31
N SER A 618 18.26 21.58 -23.78
CA SER A 618 19.32 22.61 -23.86
C SER A 618 18.93 23.78 -24.76
N THR A 619 18.43 23.47 -25.95
CA THR A 619 17.90 24.48 -26.88
C THR A 619 16.74 25.28 -26.26
N GLN A 620 15.84 24.62 -25.53
CA GLN A 620 14.76 25.28 -24.80
C GLN A 620 15.28 26.27 -23.76
N GLY A 621 16.24 25.85 -22.93
CA GLY A 621 16.82 26.69 -21.89
C GLY A 621 17.57 27.89 -22.47
N GLU A 622 18.31 27.70 -23.57
CA GLU A 622 19.01 28.79 -24.26
C GLU A 622 18.04 29.84 -24.79
N SER A 623 16.92 29.40 -25.36
CA SER A 623 15.85 30.30 -25.84
C SER A 623 15.18 31.08 -24.70
N TRP A 624 14.92 30.43 -23.55
CA TRP A 624 14.19 31.04 -22.43
C TRP A 624 15.05 31.93 -21.53
N TYR A 625 16.32 31.57 -21.32
CA TYR A 625 17.19 32.21 -20.32
C TYR A 625 18.50 32.77 -20.88
N GLY A 626 18.80 32.55 -22.16
CA GLY A 626 20.11 32.87 -22.76
C GLY A 626 21.21 31.89 -22.34
N VAL A 627 22.29 31.83 -23.14
CA VAL A 627 23.33 30.76 -23.05
C VAL A 627 23.96 30.61 -21.66
N GLU A 628 24.38 31.71 -21.03
CA GLU A 628 25.10 31.64 -19.75
C GLU A 628 24.23 31.18 -18.58
N THR A 629 22.99 31.68 -18.48
CA THR A 629 22.07 31.32 -17.39
C THR A 629 21.47 29.93 -17.62
N SER A 630 21.25 29.57 -18.89
CA SER A 630 20.71 28.29 -19.31
C SER A 630 21.49 27.10 -18.75
N GLN A 631 22.84 27.14 -18.79
CA GLN A 631 23.68 26.04 -18.30
C GLN A 631 23.40 25.66 -16.83
N ILE A 632 23.26 26.68 -15.95
CA ILE A 632 23.01 26.46 -14.52
C ILE A 632 21.60 25.91 -14.29
N VAL A 633 20.61 26.52 -14.96
CA VAL A 633 19.19 26.17 -14.81
C VAL A 633 18.92 24.76 -15.34
N ILE A 634 19.41 24.42 -16.54
CA ILE A 634 19.24 23.10 -17.14
C ILE A 634 19.96 22.04 -16.31
N SER A 635 21.20 22.29 -15.86
CA SER A 635 21.91 21.31 -15.05
C SER A 635 21.12 20.97 -13.79
N THR A 636 20.65 22.01 -13.08
CA THR A 636 19.84 21.83 -11.86
C THR A 636 18.53 21.09 -12.14
N HIS A 637 17.88 21.39 -13.26
CA HIS A 637 16.64 20.72 -13.68
C HIS A 637 16.89 19.25 -14.03
N LEU A 638 17.93 18.95 -14.81
CA LEU A 638 18.33 17.59 -15.16
C LEU A 638 18.68 16.78 -13.92
N ASP A 639 19.45 17.34 -12.97
CA ASP A 639 19.77 16.68 -11.70
C ASP A 639 18.49 16.23 -10.98
N ARG A 640 17.49 17.13 -10.87
CA ARG A 640 16.20 16.82 -10.25
C ARG A 640 15.42 15.75 -11.01
N ARG A 641 15.33 15.86 -12.34
CA ARG A 641 14.55 14.91 -13.17
C ARG A 641 15.19 13.54 -13.21
N ILE A 642 16.51 13.45 -13.34
CA ILE A 642 17.26 12.18 -13.30
C ILE A 642 17.09 11.55 -11.92
N GLN A 643 17.24 12.32 -10.83
CA GLN A 643 17.03 11.80 -9.48
C GLN A 643 15.60 11.28 -9.27
N ALA A 644 14.57 12.02 -9.72
CA ALA A 644 13.17 11.58 -9.62
C ALA A 644 12.91 10.28 -10.39
N LEU A 645 13.32 10.23 -11.66
CA LEU A 645 13.18 9.04 -12.50
C LEU A 645 13.93 7.84 -11.91
N ALA A 646 15.19 8.01 -11.51
CA ALA A 646 16.00 6.96 -10.91
C ALA A 646 15.46 6.49 -9.55
N SER A 647 14.81 7.36 -8.78
CA SER A 647 14.14 6.97 -7.53
C SER A 647 12.89 6.14 -7.78
N SER A 648 12.15 6.42 -8.85
CA SER A 648 10.97 5.65 -9.26
C SER A 648 11.33 4.34 -10.01
N CYS A 649 12.49 4.32 -10.67
CA CYS A 649 12.95 3.25 -11.54
C CYS A 649 14.48 3.12 -11.43
N LEU A 650 14.93 2.29 -10.49
CA LEU A 650 16.34 2.17 -10.08
C LEU A 650 17.28 1.74 -11.21
N SER A 651 16.77 1.04 -12.22
CA SER A 651 17.48 0.55 -13.42
C SER A 651 17.91 1.67 -14.38
N LEU A 652 17.41 2.90 -14.26
CA LEU A 652 17.65 3.95 -15.25
C LEU A 652 18.86 4.83 -14.95
N ARG A 653 19.42 4.75 -13.74
CA ARG A 653 20.38 5.74 -13.25
C ARG A 653 21.61 5.83 -14.17
N VAL A 654 22.26 4.71 -14.48
CA VAL A 654 23.48 4.73 -15.31
C VAL A 654 23.14 5.14 -16.75
N LEU A 655 21.99 4.71 -17.27
CA LEU A 655 21.52 5.05 -18.62
C LEU A 655 21.28 6.56 -18.78
N LEU A 656 20.58 7.18 -17.81
CA LEU A 656 20.26 8.61 -17.84
C LEU A 656 21.51 9.48 -17.66
N GLU A 657 22.44 9.08 -16.79
CA GLU A 657 23.73 9.76 -16.66
C GLU A 657 24.56 9.65 -17.95
N ALA A 658 24.56 8.49 -18.61
CA ALA A 658 25.19 8.33 -19.91
C ALA A 658 24.54 9.23 -20.98
N ALA A 659 23.20 9.31 -21.00
CA ALA A 659 22.46 10.21 -21.89
C ALA A 659 22.83 11.69 -21.65
N ARG A 660 22.93 12.10 -20.38
CA ARG A 660 23.35 13.45 -19.99
C ARG A 660 24.76 13.76 -20.49
N ALA A 661 25.69 12.83 -20.32
CA ALA A 661 27.05 12.99 -20.81
C ALA A 661 27.09 13.14 -22.35
N LEU A 662 26.29 12.36 -23.08
CA LEU A 662 26.17 12.47 -24.54
C LEU A 662 25.49 13.77 -25.01
N ALA A 663 24.58 14.32 -24.21
CA ALA A 663 23.83 15.53 -24.55
C ALA A 663 24.57 16.82 -24.19
N THR A 664 25.28 16.84 -23.06
CA THR A 664 25.87 18.05 -22.47
C THR A 664 27.41 18.07 -22.50
N GLY A 665 28.05 16.92 -22.74
CA GLY A 665 29.50 16.76 -22.59
C GLY A 665 29.98 16.64 -21.14
N VAL A 666 29.12 16.87 -20.14
CA VAL A 666 29.47 16.77 -18.72
C VAL A 666 29.46 15.31 -18.28
N VAL A 667 30.64 14.77 -17.97
CA VAL A 667 30.81 13.38 -17.51
C VAL A 667 31.00 13.37 -16.00
N ASN A 668 30.15 12.61 -15.29
CA ASN A 668 30.30 12.44 -13.83
C ASN A 668 31.49 11.50 -13.48
N GLN A 669 31.86 11.46 -12.20
CA GLN A 669 33.00 10.68 -11.73
C GLN A 669 32.81 9.17 -11.94
N ASP A 670 31.61 8.65 -11.69
CA ASP A 670 31.30 7.23 -11.83
C ASP A 670 31.46 6.74 -13.28
N LEU A 671 30.95 7.52 -14.25
CA LEU A 671 31.09 7.25 -15.67
C LEU A 671 32.54 7.38 -16.13
N THR A 672 33.31 8.32 -15.54
CA THR A 672 34.74 8.47 -15.83
C THR A 672 35.51 7.20 -15.45
N VAL A 673 35.20 6.63 -14.28
CA VAL A 673 35.78 5.35 -13.85
C VAL A 673 35.32 4.21 -14.76
N ALA A 674 34.02 4.14 -15.08
CA ALA A 674 33.44 3.07 -15.89
C ALA A 674 34.01 2.98 -17.32
N LYS A 675 34.53 4.07 -17.89
CA LYS A 675 35.19 4.08 -19.21
C LYS A 675 36.45 3.22 -19.31
N HIS A 676 37.10 2.91 -18.18
CA HIS A 676 38.32 2.11 -18.23
C HIS A 676 38.01 0.66 -18.65
N PRO A 677 38.66 0.09 -19.70
CA PRO A 677 38.34 -1.25 -20.19
C PRO A 677 38.44 -2.37 -19.14
N VAL A 678 39.28 -2.20 -18.12
CA VAL A 678 39.43 -3.14 -17.00
C VAL A 678 38.12 -3.28 -16.19
N MET A 679 37.26 -2.25 -16.23
CA MET A 679 36.00 -2.24 -15.49
C MET A 679 34.96 -3.21 -16.05
N ASP A 680 35.03 -3.59 -17.34
CA ASP A 680 34.10 -4.59 -17.90
C ASP A 680 34.21 -5.91 -17.13
N GLN A 681 35.42 -6.41 -16.91
CA GLN A 681 35.65 -7.64 -16.15
C GLN A 681 35.21 -7.48 -14.69
N PHE A 682 35.42 -6.31 -14.09
CA PHE A 682 34.99 -6.02 -12.72
C PHE A 682 33.47 -6.10 -12.57
N PHE A 683 32.72 -5.44 -13.46
CA PHE A 683 31.25 -5.48 -13.46
C PHE A 683 30.71 -6.87 -13.81
N ALA A 684 31.33 -7.57 -14.79
CA ALA A 684 30.97 -8.95 -15.11
C ALA A 684 31.16 -9.89 -13.89
N ASN A 685 32.25 -9.70 -13.13
CA ASN A 685 32.50 -10.46 -11.91
C ASN A 685 31.49 -10.13 -10.80
N GLN A 686 30.99 -8.89 -10.68
CA GLN A 686 29.92 -8.60 -9.73
C GLN A 686 28.62 -9.33 -10.09
N LEU A 687 28.28 -9.37 -11.38
CA LEU A 687 27.07 -10.04 -11.86
C LEU A 687 27.14 -11.57 -11.70
N PHE A 688 28.25 -12.18 -12.11
CA PHE A 688 28.35 -13.64 -12.29
C PHE A 688 29.51 -14.31 -11.54
N GLY A 689 30.46 -13.56 -11.00
CA GLY A 689 31.72 -14.09 -10.46
C GLY A 689 31.62 -14.53 -9.00
N GLY A 690 31.78 -15.84 -8.76
CA GLY A 690 31.92 -16.41 -7.42
C GLY A 690 30.61 -16.54 -6.63
N GLU A 691 30.71 -17.08 -5.41
CA GLU A 691 29.55 -17.43 -4.58
C GLU A 691 28.77 -16.22 -4.03
N ASN A 692 29.35 -15.03 -4.07
CA ASN A 692 28.74 -13.79 -3.60
C ASN A 692 28.27 -12.89 -4.75
N SER A 693 28.27 -13.40 -5.99
CA SER A 693 27.75 -12.66 -7.15
C SER A 693 26.25 -12.41 -7.05
N ARG A 694 25.78 -11.38 -7.75
CA ARG A 694 24.38 -10.98 -7.76
C ARG A 694 23.45 -12.06 -8.32
N VAL A 695 23.90 -12.84 -9.30
CA VAL A 695 23.12 -13.98 -9.81
C VAL A 695 22.95 -15.08 -8.77
N GLN A 696 23.95 -15.34 -7.93
CA GLN A 696 23.85 -16.33 -6.86
C GLN A 696 22.91 -15.85 -5.74
N GLN A 697 22.89 -14.55 -5.44
CA GLN A 697 21.91 -13.95 -4.53
C GLN A 697 20.48 -14.12 -5.06
N LEU A 698 20.23 -13.79 -6.33
CA LEU A 698 18.94 -14.03 -7.00
C LEU A 698 18.47 -15.49 -6.86
N LEU A 699 19.35 -16.45 -7.17
CA LEU A 699 19.05 -17.88 -7.10
C LEU A 699 18.73 -18.34 -5.66
N ARG A 700 19.45 -17.84 -4.66
CA ARG A 700 19.20 -18.17 -3.24
C ARG A 700 17.91 -17.56 -2.72
N ASN A 701 17.66 -16.29 -3.03
CA ASN A 701 16.47 -15.57 -2.58
C ASN A 701 15.18 -16.16 -3.16
N ASN A 702 15.26 -16.75 -4.36
CA ASN A 702 14.11 -17.24 -5.11
C ASN A 702 14.14 -18.75 -5.38
N ALA A 703 14.81 -19.54 -4.53
CA ALA A 703 15.00 -20.97 -4.72
C ALA A 703 13.69 -21.77 -4.87
N GLU A 704 12.63 -21.35 -4.15
CA GLU A 704 11.28 -21.95 -4.20
C GLU A 704 10.28 -21.10 -5.00
N GLY A 705 10.74 -20.05 -5.67
CA GLY A 705 9.89 -19.10 -6.40
C GLY A 705 9.32 -19.69 -7.69
N ASN A 706 8.21 -19.13 -8.17
CA ASN A 706 7.69 -19.44 -9.51
C ASN A 706 8.31 -18.49 -10.54
N TRP A 707 9.31 -18.96 -11.28
CA TRP A 707 10.13 -18.15 -12.17
C TRP A 707 9.39 -17.76 -13.47
N PRO A 708 9.27 -16.46 -13.79
CA PRO A 708 8.71 -16.03 -15.07
C PRO A 708 9.55 -16.51 -16.26
N ALA A 709 8.89 -17.04 -17.29
CA ALA A 709 9.52 -17.41 -18.56
C ALA A 709 9.07 -16.44 -19.66
N ALA A 710 10.02 -15.69 -20.22
CA ALA A 710 9.80 -14.77 -21.34
C ALA A 710 11.14 -14.48 -22.05
N PHE A 711 11.07 -13.89 -23.25
CA PHE A 711 12.20 -13.41 -24.05
C PHE A 711 13.26 -14.45 -24.45
N SER A 712 12.96 -15.75 -24.35
CA SER A 712 13.96 -16.81 -24.57
C SER A 712 14.52 -16.80 -26.00
N ASP A 713 13.66 -16.58 -27.00
CA ASP A 713 14.05 -16.57 -28.41
C ASP A 713 14.84 -15.30 -28.76
N GLU A 714 14.42 -14.17 -28.20
CA GLU A 714 15.03 -12.85 -28.34
C GLU A 714 16.42 -12.80 -27.69
N ILE A 715 16.57 -13.35 -26.48
CA ILE A 715 17.87 -13.53 -25.81
C ILE A 715 18.77 -14.44 -26.65
N ALA A 716 18.24 -15.55 -27.18
CA ALA A 716 19.02 -16.45 -28.02
C ALA A 716 19.48 -15.77 -29.33
N ALA A 717 18.64 -14.93 -29.93
CA ALA A 717 19.00 -14.13 -31.10
C ALA A 717 20.07 -13.07 -30.76
N ALA A 718 19.92 -12.34 -29.66
CA ALA A 718 20.90 -11.36 -29.21
C ALA A 718 22.27 -11.98 -28.91
N ARG A 719 22.31 -13.20 -28.33
CA ARG A 719 23.55 -13.97 -28.15
C ARG A 719 24.24 -14.26 -29.49
N ARG A 720 23.49 -14.66 -30.53
CA ARG A 720 24.06 -14.92 -31.87
C ARG A 720 24.55 -13.65 -32.56
N ASN A 721 23.93 -12.51 -32.29
CA ASN A 721 24.20 -11.25 -32.96
C ASN A 721 25.28 -10.40 -32.28
N GLY A 722 26.16 -10.99 -31.46
CA GLY A 722 27.30 -10.30 -30.84
C GLY A 722 27.13 -9.92 -29.38
N GLY A 723 25.96 -10.18 -28.76
CA GLY A 723 25.71 -9.90 -27.34
C GLY A 723 26.26 -10.96 -26.37
N ALA A 724 26.81 -12.07 -26.87
CA ALA A 724 27.18 -13.23 -26.05
C ALA A 724 28.09 -12.92 -24.86
N ALA A 725 29.01 -11.95 -24.99
CA ALA A 725 29.94 -11.57 -23.93
C ALA A 725 29.26 -10.88 -22.72
N PHE A 726 28.07 -10.32 -22.90
CA PHE A 726 27.34 -9.61 -21.85
C PHE A 726 26.46 -10.54 -21.00
N PHE A 727 25.90 -11.56 -21.62
CA PHE A 727 24.97 -12.48 -20.96
C PHE A 727 25.64 -13.44 -19.98
N CYS A 728 24.85 -14.05 -19.09
CA CYS A 728 25.35 -15.06 -18.17
C CYS A 728 26.03 -16.20 -18.97
N PRO A 729 27.28 -16.58 -18.62
CA PRO A 729 28.01 -17.63 -19.33
C PRO A 729 27.49 -19.02 -18.98
N GLU A 730 27.00 -19.21 -17.75
CA GLU A 730 26.38 -20.45 -17.30
C GLU A 730 24.96 -20.59 -17.82
N ARG A 731 24.53 -21.84 -18.04
CA ARG A 731 23.14 -22.15 -18.43
C ARG A 731 22.40 -22.64 -17.20
N HIS A 732 21.43 -21.87 -16.73
CA HIS A 732 20.58 -22.22 -15.61
C HIS A 732 19.21 -22.76 -16.07
N GLY A 733 19.04 -23.05 -17.35
CA GLY A 733 17.83 -23.69 -17.87
C GLY A 733 16.66 -22.71 -17.86
N PHE A 734 15.57 -23.06 -17.17
CA PHE A 734 14.36 -22.21 -17.14
C PHE A 734 14.58 -20.86 -16.40
N HIS A 735 15.62 -20.76 -15.57
CA HIS A 735 16.00 -19.50 -14.90
C HIS A 735 16.61 -18.47 -15.88
N ASP A 736 17.10 -18.91 -17.05
CA ASP A 736 17.84 -18.06 -17.98
C ASP A 736 17.01 -16.87 -18.49
N SER A 737 15.68 -16.99 -18.56
CA SER A 737 14.79 -15.88 -18.90
C SER A 737 14.91 -14.72 -17.92
N VAL A 738 14.80 -14.98 -16.62
CA VAL A 738 14.88 -13.93 -15.57
C VAL A 738 16.31 -13.39 -15.46
N ILE A 739 17.31 -14.25 -15.55
CA ILE A 739 18.72 -13.86 -15.45
C ILE A 739 19.10 -12.92 -16.61
N ASN A 740 18.72 -13.27 -17.83
CA ASN A 740 19.24 -12.58 -19.02
C ASN A 740 18.31 -11.48 -19.56
N ALA A 741 17.04 -11.41 -19.15
CA ALA A 741 16.13 -10.35 -19.58
C ALA A 741 16.59 -8.92 -19.25
N PRO A 742 17.03 -8.57 -18.02
CA PRO A 742 17.52 -7.21 -17.75
C PRO A 742 18.76 -6.84 -18.58
N ILE A 743 19.63 -7.82 -18.85
CA ILE A 743 20.81 -7.66 -19.71
C ILE A 743 20.36 -7.40 -21.16
N TYR A 744 19.41 -8.20 -21.65
CA TYR A 744 18.83 -8.03 -22.98
C TYR A 744 18.22 -6.63 -23.16
N LEU A 745 17.44 -6.15 -22.18
CA LEU A 745 16.84 -4.83 -22.22
C LEU A 745 17.89 -3.72 -22.17
N ALA A 746 18.93 -3.85 -21.35
CA ALA A 746 20.03 -2.88 -21.31
C ALA A 746 20.79 -2.81 -22.64
N LEU A 747 21.05 -3.95 -23.26
CA LEU A 747 21.69 -4.00 -24.59
C LEU A 747 20.80 -3.39 -25.68
N HIS A 748 19.48 -3.59 -25.61
CA HIS A 748 18.55 -2.89 -26.49
C HIS A 748 18.56 -1.38 -26.24
N ALA A 749 18.42 -0.94 -24.99
CA ALA A 749 18.39 0.46 -24.62
C ALA A 749 19.69 1.19 -25.00
N SER A 750 20.85 0.53 -24.94
CA SER A 750 22.13 1.10 -25.36
C SER A 750 22.21 1.41 -26.87
N GLY A 751 21.29 0.88 -27.69
CA GLY A 751 21.33 0.99 -29.15
C GLY A 751 22.30 0.01 -29.82
N SER A 752 22.96 -0.86 -29.04
CA SER A 752 23.97 -1.81 -29.53
C SER A 752 23.40 -2.92 -30.41
N PHE A 753 22.11 -3.22 -30.27
CA PHE A 753 21.42 -4.24 -31.05
C PHE A 753 20.06 -3.71 -31.48
N ALA A 754 19.83 -3.67 -32.79
CA ALA A 754 18.50 -3.42 -33.35
C ALA A 754 17.62 -4.63 -33.04
N LEU A 755 16.91 -4.56 -31.93
CA LEU A 755 15.98 -5.59 -31.48
C LEU A 755 14.59 -4.97 -31.52
N ASP A 756 13.68 -5.60 -32.27
CA ASP A 756 12.30 -5.18 -32.31
C ASP A 756 11.60 -5.64 -31.04
N LEU A 757 11.74 -4.85 -29.97
CA LEU A 757 10.76 -4.84 -28.89
C LEU A 757 9.54 -4.12 -29.45
N GLY A 758 8.78 -4.83 -30.28
CA GLY A 758 7.49 -4.36 -30.75
C GLY A 758 6.70 -3.88 -29.55
N GLN A 759 5.97 -2.79 -29.70
CA GLN A 759 5.19 -2.16 -28.63
C GLN A 759 3.93 -2.98 -28.30
N ASP A 760 4.11 -4.27 -28.12
CA ASP A 760 3.10 -5.22 -27.72
C ASP A 760 2.94 -5.14 -26.20
N ALA A 761 1.72 -4.86 -25.75
CA ALA A 761 1.34 -4.89 -24.35
C ALA A 761 1.75 -6.20 -23.64
N ARG A 762 1.87 -7.32 -24.38
CA ARG A 762 2.38 -8.59 -23.86
C ARG A 762 3.86 -8.54 -23.49
N ALA A 763 4.69 -7.93 -24.32
CA ALA A 763 6.12 -7.78 -24.04
C ALA A 763 6.32 -6.94 -22.78
N ILE A 764 5.63 -5.80 -22.68
CA ILE A 764 5.67 -4.95 -21.48
C ILE A 764 5.16 -5.69 -20.24
N SER A 765 4.08 -6.47 -20.36
CA SER A 765 3.60 -7.29 -19.24
C SER A 765 4.65 -8.31 -18.79
N SER A 766 5.42 -8.90 -19.69
CA SER A 766 6.50 -9.83 -19.37
C SER A 766 7.67 -9.12 -18.67
N ILE A 767 8.06 -7.94 -19.14
CA ILE A 767 9.09 -7.10 -18.49
C ILE A 767 8.68 -6.82 -17.04
N ARG A 768 7.44 -6.37 -16.81
CA ARG A 768 6.93 -6.06 -15.47
C ARG A 768 6.90 -7.25 -14.54
N LYS A 769 6.54 -8.44 -15.05
CA LYS A 769 6.57 -9.69 -14.27
C LYS A 769 7.99 -10.02 -13.80
N ILE A 770 8.99 -9.82 -14.65
CA ILE A 770 10.40 -10.04 -14.31
C ILE A 770 10.88 -8.96 -13.33
N GLN A 771 10.53 -7.68 -13.54
CA GLN A 771 10.83 -6.58 -12.60
C GLN A 771 10.25 -6.84 -11.21
N SER A 772 9.00 -7.31 -11.11
CA SER A 772 8.37 -7.60 -9.82
C SER A 772 8.90 -8.86 -9.14
N PHE A 773 9.51 -9.77 -9.90
CA PHE A 773 10.02 -11.03 -9.37
C PHE A 773 11.23 -10.80 -8.45
N ASP A 774 12.19 -9.99 -8.92
CA ASP A 774 13.32 -9.55 -8.10
C ASP A 774 13.77 -8.14 -8.57
N PRO A 775 13.24 -7.07 -7.95
CA PRO A 775 13.54 -5.70 -8.35
C PRO A 775 15.02 -5.32 -8.19
N GLU A 776 15.68 -5.85 -7.16
CA GLU A 776 17.09 -5.58 -6.88
C GLU A 776 17.95 -6.16 -8.00
N TRP A 777 17.81 -7.47 -8.30
CA TRP A 777 18.50 -8.11 -9.41
C TRP A 777 18.24 -7.41 -10.74
N PHE A 778 16.97 -7.11 -11.05
CA PHE A 778 16.63 -6.49 -12.33
C PHE A 778 17.34 -5.14 -12.50
N SER A 779 17.30 -4.30 -11.46
CA SER A 779 17.91 -2.97 -11.49
C SER A 779 19.43 -3.04 -11.62
N GLU A 780 20.09 -3.86 -10.81
CA GLU A 780 21.54 -3.99 -10.82
C GLU A 780 22.07 -4.63 -12.11
N ALA A 781 21.40 -5.67 -12.59
CA ALA A 781 21.77 -6.33 -13.84
C ALA A 781 21.64 -5.39 -15.04
N PHE A 782 20.61 -4.55 -15.08
CA PHE A 782 20.45 -3.54 -16.11
C PHE A 782 21.56 -2.46 -16.01
N ASP A 783 21.71 -1.81 -14.86
CA ASP A 783 22.69 -0.73 -14.63
C ASP A 783 24.13 -1.18 -14.92
N LEU A 784 24.53 -2.34 -14.38
CA LEU A 784 25.87 -2.89 -14.59
C LEU A 784 26.10 -3.29 -16.05
N THR A 785 25.05 -3.72 -16.77
CA THR A 785 25.18 -4.01 -18.21
C THR A 785 25.41 -2.74 -19.01
N ILE A 786 24.69 -1.64 -18.73
CA ILE A 786 24.97 -0.34 -19.36
C ILE A 786 26.40 0.13 -19.05
N ALA A 787 26.85 -0.01 -17.79
CA ALA A 787 28.21 0.33 -17.40
C ALA A 787 29.26 -0.51 -18.17
N ARG A 788 29.00 -1.79 -18.40
CA ARG A 788 29.84 -2.65 -19.25
C ARG A 788 29.86 -2.17 -20.69
N CYS A 789 28.72 -1.78 -21.27
CA CYS A 789 28.68 -1.21 -22.61
C CYS A 789 29.54 0.06 -22.74
N ILE A 790 29.67 0.85 -21.68
CA ILE A 790 30.58 2.01 -21.63
C ILE A 790 32.04 1.54 -21.56
N ALA A 791 32.35 0.58 -20.69
CA ALA A 791 33.70 0.03 -20.52
C ALA A 791 34.25 -0.65 -21.79
N THR A 792 33.39 -1.32 -22.55
CA THR A 792 33.74 -1.96 -23.83
C THR A 792 33.81 -0.99 -25.01
N GLY A 793 33.47 0.28 -24.79
CA GLY A 793 33.40 1.30 -25.84
C GLY A 793 32.22 1.13 -26.82
N THR A 794 31.23 0.31 -26.45
CA THR A 794 30.00 0.14 -27.22
C THR A 794 29.11 1.38 -27.11
N ILE A 795 29.06 1.98 -25.92
CA ILE A 795 28.56 3.35 -25.70
C ILE A 795 29.78 4.28 -25.65
N GLN A 796 29.92 5.13 -26.67
CA GLN A 796 31.05 6.07 -26.76
C GLN A 796 30.69 7.40 -26.11
N ILE A 797 31.15 7.62 -24.89
CA ILE A 797 31.03 8.91 -24.20
C ILE A 797 32.34 9.67 -24.44
N SER A 798 32.36 10.56 -25.44
CA SER A 798 33.52 11.40 -25.75
C SER A 798 33.87 12.34 -24.60
N GLN A 799 35.16 12.65 -24.44
CA GLN A 799 35.63 13.91 -23.88
C GLN A 799 36.19 14.70 -25.05
N GLU A 800 35.82 15.97 -25.19
CA GLU A 800 36.76 16.92 -25.82
C GLU A 800 37.97 17.12 -24.91
#